data_AF-A0A842XK85-F1
#
_entry.id   AF-A0A842XK85-F1
#
_cell.length_a   1.000
_cell.length_b   1.000
_cell.length_c   1.000
_cell.angle_alpha   90.00
_cell.angle_beta   90.00
_cell.angle_gamma   90.00
#
_symmetry.space_group_name_H-M   'P 1'
#
loop_
_entity.id
_entity.type
_entity.pdbx_description
1 polymer ?
#
loop_
_entity_poly.entity_id
_entity_poly.type
_entity_poly.pdbx_seq_one_letter_code
_entity_poly.pdbx_strand_id
1 'polypeptide(L)'
;MPEEQEIHCPLCGKKVPSDADKCPSCSTQIETIMAKRNLERVIERRVMRRVKKAQKEELMTPEVPNAPIPEVKVSCPGCGMDLAGSEVKCPRCGVPLGTGGEMIECPECGAQMAVGISSCPSCGVGFEEPVGESAEAPDVGAEAVVAPIEGPEAISMDEPEPVVAEVSPGAVTAVPYETSSGGRGLTNGRGAINGTGLVNGTGMINGNKTEPHPPAASRRRPRGIARWQFLAVLVALVIIIPTFIYISYAKDSGPYEIDGDFGDWDDSNLYSMTTLTSTPLTSIDAWSVGVDGTRIFFYVSASNDIMSTTAVESIFLFVDSDGNGDTGYSVEGIGADYFLEVDGWNDSVQSSFLSHYDINGDQYDWSSWVTQGGVTHRLNGHELEAGADLQIAISESASFVLYSQDQLERSAVSNQVPISGGVLIVTQELASSVSLSGILPQSSSAALLTLTFECEGADGVVEQVTPVYTGISAPSASIASFSLSAGETHVEHIYVNTTALSDGHFVSAMVTDDAISSSFSKVIVNGYAARAYVGSAPSVVYIDGAFGDWYLRTASDVDTIPIVNPNIDVTEVGVFNTTSSSSFYIKVDGEMCAGAYVPALRGKPVPGSGSVVPSERRTAEDILRIYIDSDLFASTGYLMSVESKIIGADYMIEVRGLFGEIASKSVYRYMSNSWSTVGATVNAAIDSQRLEVGVLASVINGGEGLDFIIETTDWNHRQDIVGLDSDTMLALTGGIALTAGTKSWVVQSSIDSAATAMSYQRKLFYDGSNFWSLYWDGSNTIYEYSGDGGQTWTNSGSVFTRALVGECSLWYDGANQLVYVVGDNQTASSDIYARRGTVTPAAHTITWDTEATIAGISTEAYANKNTFISKDASGYIWVVSVSLVQSNPSNKYNARLMQSNGIDSLYGGWTARGNIVSGSGTNSAEVMASIVPGKSGSGIAVWIVYSYDGIVEARTHDGSTLSSPTTVYAAGASTLNTVNSPPSALIDSNGVAHAVFGSGNMYGGTWKGHILYSYSLSASSWSTPITLNVTSTYAHMSPTLSLDSTTGNLYAMWLEDTTNQVQIKKNISGTWSFVTISQNSYAKYYLTSIYSAPGESYICCQWTQDTSGTYEVIFEKIPEFSEVVVPVFFMMMVFVVGYRHRSRRPRDKS
;
A
#
# COMPACT_ATOMS: atom_id res chain seq x y z
N MET A 1 42.55 -19.47 44.11
CA MET A 1 42.31 -18.03 43.88
C MET A 1 41.20 -17.96 42.84
N PRO A 2 40.16 -17.13 43.00
CA PRO A 2 39.06 -17.06 42.05
C PRO A 2 39.51 -16.34 40.77
N GLU A 3 38.97 -16.74 39.63
CA GLU A 3 39.19 -16.08 38.34
C GLU A 3 38.45 -14.74 38.29
N GLU A 4 39.08 -13.72 37.70
CA GLU A 4 38.45 -12.42 37.47
C GLU A 4 37.37 -12.55 36.38
N GLN A 5 36.19 -12.01 36.68
CA GLN A 5 35.00 -12.17 35.84
C GLN A 5 35.02 -11.09 34.75
N GLU A 6 35.43 -11.45 33.52
CA GLU A 6 35.55 -10.47 32.42
C GLU A 6 34.21 -9.77 32.11
N ILE A 7 34.21 -8.44 32.14
CA ILE A 7 33.07 -7.61 31.75
C ILE A 7 33.30 -7.05 30.35
N HIS A 8 32.26 -7.07 29.50
CA HIS A 8 32.27 -6.38 28.22
C HIS A 8 31.40 -5.12 28.28
N CYS A 9 31.88 -4.02 27.70
CA CYS A 9 31.09 -2.80 27.57
C CYS A 9 29.88 -3.06 26.65
N PRO A 10 28.64 -2.80 27.10
CA PRO A 10 27.46 -3.08 26.29
C PRO A 10 27.27 -2.11 25.12
N LEU A 11 27.99 -0.99 25.07
CA LEU A 11 27.90 0.00 23.98
C LEU A 11 28.89 -0.28 22.83
N CYS A 12 30.13 -0.68 23.14
CA CYS A 12 31.18 -0.88 22.12
C CYS A 12 31.74 -2.31 22.04
N GLY A 13 31.23 -3.25 22.84
CA GLY A 13 31.66 -4.65 22.88
C GLY A 13 33.07 -4.92 23.43
N LYS A 14 33.90 -3.89 23.66
CA LYS A 14 35.28 -4.05 24.17
C LYS A 14 35.30 -4.52 25.63
N LYS A 15 36.34 -5.28 26.00
CA LYS A 15 36.57 -5.73 27.38
C LYS A 15 36.87 -4.55 28.31
N VAL A 16 36.37 -4.65 29.53
CA VAL A 16 36.52 -3.67 30.61
C VAL A 16 36.88 -4.42 31.89
N PRO A 17 37.84 -3.92 32.71
CA PRO A 17 38.17 -4.55 33.99
C PRO A 17 36.93 -4.70 34.89
N SER A 18 36.90 -5.76 35.71
CA SER A 18 35.73 -6.10 36.52
C SER A 18 35.39 -5.07 37.61
N ASP A 19 36.32 -4.18 37.91
CA ASP A 19 36.28 -3.11 38.91
C ASP A 19 36.26 -1.70 38.29
N ALA A 20 36.12 -1.57 36.96
CA ALA A 20 36.19 -0.28 36.28
C ALA A 20 34.82 0.39 36.12
N ASP A 21 34.60 1.49 36.85
CA ASP A 21 33.38 2.31 36.80
C ASP A 21 33.04 2.86 35.40
N LYS A 22 34.02 2.94 34.49
CA LYS A 22 33.88 3.42 33.10
C LYS A 22 34.68 2.59 32.11
N CYS A 23 34.13 2.38 30.91
CA CYS A 23 34.82 1.70 29.81
C CYS A 23 36.04 2.52 29.32
N PRO A 24 37.27 1.95 29.29
CA PRO A 24 38.44 2.66 28.79
C PRO A 24 38.40 3.02 27.30
N SER A 25 37.59 2.31 26.49
CA SER A 25 37.54 2.52 25.03
C SER A 25 36.48 3.52 24.57
N CYS A 26 35.40 3.73 25.33
CA CYS A 26 34.29 4.63 24.94
C CYS A 26 33.72 5.46 26.10
N SER A 27 34.40 5.50 27.25
CA SER A 27 34.05 6.29 28.46
C SER A 27 32.69 6.00 29.13
N THR A 28 31.89 5.07 28.59
CA THR A 28 30.57 4.67 29.09
C THR A 28 30.64 4.17 30.54
N GLN A 29 29.78 4.70 31.42
CA GLN A 29 29.70 4.27 32.82
C GLN A 29 29.13 2.85 32.92
N ILE A 30 29.86 1.94 33.58
CA ILE A 30 29.53 0.51 33.63
C ILE A 30 28.48 0.23 34.71
N GLU A 31 28.63 0.78 35.91
CA GLU A 31 27.69 0.53 37.02
C GLU A 31 26.25 0.92 36.68
N THR A 32 26.04 2.08 36.05
CA THR A 32 24.71 2.61 35.72
C THR A 32 23.96 1.73 34.72
N ILE A 33 24.67 1.20 33.70
CA ILE A 33 24.08 0.28 32.72
C ILE A 33 23.93 -1.12 33.32
N MET A 34 24.86 -1.57 34.17
CA MET A 34 24.69 -2.82 34.91
C MET A 34 23.49 -2.76 35.87
N ALA A 35 23.25 -1.63 36.53
CA ALA A 35 22.07 -1.44 37.38
C ALA A 35 20.77 -1.43 36.57
N LYS A 36 20.72 -0.70 35.44
CA LYS A 36 19.54 -0.66 34.55
C LYS A 36 19.26 -2.04 33.93
N ARG A 37 20.29 -2.71 33.40
CA ARG A 37 20.21 -4.08 32.87
C ARG A 37 19.95 -5.12 33.96
N ASN A 38 20.35 -4.89 35.22
CA ASN A 38 19.96 -5.73 36.34
C ASN A 38 18.50 -5.49 36.78
N LEU A 39 17.96 -4.27 36.64
CA LEU A 39 16.55 -3.97 36.88
C LEU A 39 15.67 -4.58 35.79
N GLU A 40 16.05 -4.42 34.52
CA GLU A 40 15.44 -5.10 33.37
C GLU A 40 15.54 -6.61 33.55
N ARG A 41 16.71 -7.16 33.88
CA ARG A 41 16.86 -8.58 34.26
C ARG A 41 16.05 -8.95 35.49
N VAL A 42 15.70 -8.06 36.41
CA VAL A 42 14.81 -8.35 37.57
C VAL A 42 13.34 -8.33 37.15
N ILE A 43 12.95 -7.49 36.20
CA ILE A 43 11.63 -7.46 35.57
C ILE A 43 11.44 -8.71 34.71
N GLU A 44 12.38 -8.99 33.80
CA GLU A 44 12.49 -10.27 33.09
C GLU A 44 12.51 -11.44 34.06
N ARG A 45 13.34 -11.46 35.11
CA ARG A 45 13.33 -12.55 36.12
C ARG A 45 12.02 -12.63 36.89
N ARG A 46 11.18 -11.59 36.97
CA ARG A 46 9.81 -11.67 37.51
C ARG A 46 8.84 -12.27 36.51
N VAL A 47 8.88 -11.84 35.25
CA VAL A 47 8.09 -12.39 34.14
C VAL A 47 8.47 -13.84 33.89
N MET A 48 9.75 -14.13 33.67
CA MET A 48 10.36 -15.45 33.59
C MET A 48 10.25 -16.27 34.89
N ARG A 49 10.04 -15.70 36.08
CA ARG A 49 9.64 -16.50 37.27
C ARG A 49 8.18 -16.93 37.21
N ARG A 50 7.28 -16.14 36.60
CA ARG A 50 5.91 -16.59 36.31
C ARG A 50 5.92 -17.68 35.22
N VAL A 51 6.71 -17.50 34.16
CA VAL A 51 6.84 -18.48 33.05
C VAL A 51 7.61 -19.74 33.48
N LYS A 52 8.76 -19.64 34.15
CA LYS A 52 9.52 -20.83 34.62
C LYS A 52 8.91 -21.52 35.85
N LYS A 53 8.03 -20.87 36.63
CA LYS A 53 7.15 -21.61 37.56
C LYS A 53 6.09 -22.45 36.83
N ALA A 54 5.80 -22.14 35.56
CA ALA A 54 4.90 -22.92 34.70
C ALA A 54 5.62 -23.92 33.77
N GLN A 55 6.94 -23.77 33.53
CA GLN A 55 7.70 -24.62 32.59
C GLN A 55 8.92 -25.33 33.20
N LYS A 56 9.22 -25.15 34.49
CA LYS A 56 10.39 -25.80 35.12
C LYS A 56 10.10 -26.43 36.46
N GLU A 57 9.15 -27.36 36.43
CA GLU A 57 9.31 -28.61 37.19
C GLU A 57 10.39 -29.51 36.55
N GLU A 58 10.74 -29.31 35.27
CA GLU A 58 11.75 -30.14 34.57
C GLU A 58 13.06 -29.41 34.15
N LEU A 59 14.13 -29.84 34.85
CA LEU A 59 15.49 -30.12 34.35
C LEU A 59 16.49 -28.99 33.97
N MET A 60 17.31 -28.60 34.97
CA MET A 60 18.66 -27.95 35.03
C MET A 60 19.43 -27.78 33.69
N THR A 61 20.05 -26.65 33.26
CA THR A 61 21.17 -25.80 33.78
C THR A 61 22.56 -26.49 33.87
N PRO A 62 23.72 -25.80 33.72
CA PRO A 62 24.13 -24.72 32.77
C PRO A 62 25.66 -24.75 32.32
N GLU A 63 26.10 -23.78 31.48
CA GLU A 63 27.43 -23.07 31.39
C GLU A 63 28.79 -23.86 31.20
N VAL A 64 29.82 -23.49 30.38
CA VAL A 64 30.59 -22.23 30.07
C VAL A 64 31.67 -21.93 31.16
N PRO A 65 33.01 -21.73 30.90
CA PRO A 65 33.61 -20.77 29.91
C PRO A 65 35.02 -21.10 29.26
N ASN A 66 35.53 -20.16 28.42
CA ASN A 66 36.89 -19.54 28.19
C ASN A 66 38.21 -20.18 28.74
N ALA A 67 39.47 -19.89 28.32
CA ALA A 67 40.19 -18.97 27.37
C ALA A 67 41.66 -19.53 27.15
N PRO A 68 42.75 -18.87 26.62
CA PRO A 68 43.00 -17.49 26.12
C PRO A 68 43.80 -17.40 24.76
N ILE A 69 44.49 -16.26 24.52
CA ILE A 69 45.28 -15.79 23.33
C ILE A 69 46.48 -14.96 23.94
N PRO A 70 47.73 -14.80 23.41
CA PRO A 70 48.11 -14.48 22.00
C PRO A 70 49.51 -14.91 21.45
N GLU A 71 49.70 -14.74 20.13
CA GLU A 71 50.93 -14.17 19.54
C GLU A 71 50.64 -13.64 18.11
N VAL A 72 51.24 -12.51 17.71
CA VAL A 72 50.91 -11.81 16.45
C VAL A 72 51.56 -12.48 15.25
N LYS A 73 50.77 -12.83 14.24
CA LYS A 73 51.22 -13.53 13.04
C LYS A 73 50.49 -12.97 11.81
N VAL A 74 51.12 -13.05 10.64
CA VAL A 74 50.54 -12.56 9.37
C VAL A 74 49.74 -13.70 8.75
N SER A 75 48.42 -13.63 8.78
CA SER A 75 47.56 -14.74 8.35
C SER A 75 47.28 -14.73 6.85
N CYS A 76 47.21 -15.91 6.24
CA CYS A 76 46.86 -16.12 4.84
C CYS A 76 45.42 -15.65 4.55
N PRO A 77 45.20 -14.80 3.54
CA PRO A 77 43.87 -14.23 3.27
C PRO A 77 42.82 -15.29 2.90
N GLY A 78 43.21 -16.40 2.27
CA GLY A 78 42.27 -17.43 1.83
C GLY A 78 41.89 -18.49 2.87
N CYS A 79 42.55 -18.57 4.04
CA CYS A 79 42.18 -19.57 5.06
C CYS A 79 42.50 -19.19 6.52
N GLY A 80 42.95 -17.96 6.77
CA GLY A 80 43.34 -17.50 8.11
C GLY A 80 44.54 -18.22 8.73
N MET A 81 45.22 -19.12 8.00
CA MET A 81 46.44 -19.74 8.51
C MET A 81 47.56 -18.71 8.63
N ASP A 82 48.04 -18.54 9.85
CA ASP A 82 49.27 -17.82 10.16
C ASP A 82 50.48 -18.28 9.33
N LEU A 83 51.15 -17.33 8.69
CA LEU A 83 52.34 -17.53 7.85
C LEU A 83 53.60 -17.04 8.59
N ALA A 84 54.76 -17.62 8.26
CA ALA A 84 56.05 -17.14 8.73
C ALA A 84 56.55 -15.90 7.96
N GLY A 85 55.91 -15.56 6.84
CA GLY A 85 56.16 -14.34 6.06
C GLY A 85 57.21 -14.50 4.95
N SER A 86 57.54 -15.73 4.56
CA SER A 86 58.51 -16.04 3.49
C SER A 86 57.97 -17.04 2.44
N GLU A 87 56.72 -17.45 2.57
CA GLU A 87 56.05 -18.44 1.73
C GLU A 87 55.40 -17.79 0.49
N VAL A 88 55.71 -18.30 -0.71
CA VAL A 88 55.11 -17.85 -1.99
C VAL A 88 53.73 -18.46 -2.27
N LYS A 89 53.33 -19.49 -1.53
CA LYS A 89 51.96 -20.05 -1.51
C LYS A 89 51.65 -20.52 -0.09
N CYS A 90 50.39 -20.43 0.33
CA CYS A 90 49.98 -20.91 1.65
C CYS A 90 50.10 -22.44 1.74
N PRO A 91 50.83 -23.00 2.73
CA PRO A 91 51.03 -24.45 2.85
C PRO A 91 49.78 -25.25 3.26
N ARG A 92 48.67 -24.60 3.66
CA ARG A 92 47.40 -25.27 4.04
C ARG A 92 46.36 -25.30 2.93
N CYS A 93 46.10 -24.17 2.26
CA CYS A 93 45.06 -24.08 1.22
C CYS A 93 45.62 -23.93 -0.21
N GLY A 94 46.94 -23.83 -0.38
CA GLY A 94 47.58 -23.72 -1.70
C GLY A 94 47.46 -22.35 -2.38
N VAL A 95 46.71 -21.40 -1.79
CA VAL A 95 46.53 -20.03 -2.32
C VAL A 95 47.88 -19.36 -2.58
N PRO A 96 48.12 -18.83 -3.79
CA PRO A 96 49.32 -18.06 -4.09
C PRO A 96 49.40 -16.78 -3.26
N LEU A 97 50.57 -16.51 -2.70
CA LEU A 97 50.87 -15.30 -1.94
C LEU A 97 51.70 -14.40 -2.86
N GLY A 98 50.99 -13.59 -3.64
CA GLY A 98 51.52 -12.95 -4.85
C GLY A 98 52.65 -11.94 -4.58
N THR A 99 53.78 -12.12 -5.26
CA THR A 99 54.84 -11.11 -5.34
C THR A 99 54.52 -10.10 -6.44
N GLY A 100 53.60 -9.17 -6.17
CA GLY A 100 53.33 -8.06 -7.11
C GLY A 100 51.89 -7.55 -7.23
N GLY A 101 51.35 -6.99 -6.14
CA GLY A 101 50.62 -5.71 -6.19
C GLY A 101 49.19 -5.62 -6.75
N GLU A 102 48.78 -6.42 -7.74
CA GLU A 102 47.46 -6.27 -8.37
C GLU A 102 46.46 -7.34 -7.89
N MET A 103 45.43 -6.89 -7.19
CA MET A 103 44.27 -7.69 -6.79
C MET A 103 43.01 -7.12 -7.44
N ILE A 104 42.14 -8.01 -7.90
CA ILE A 104 40.82 -7.70 -8.48
C ILE A 104 39.73 -8.08 -7.48
N GLU A 105 38.62 -7.37 -7.53
CA GLU A 105 37.48 -7.59 -6.63
C GLU A 105 36.45 -8.52 -7.29
N CYS A 106 35.94 -9.50 -6.53
CA CYS A 106 34.93 -10.43 -7.03
C CYS A 106 33.60 -9.70 -7.22
N PRO A 107 33.03 -9.61 -8.44
CA PRO A 107 31.80 -8.86 -8.68
C PRO A 107 30.60 -9.39 -7.87
N GLU A 108 30.57 -10.71 -7.63
CA GLU A 108 29.51 -11.38 -6.86
C GLU A 108 29.57 -11.21 -5.33
N CYS A 109 30.72 -10.83 -4.75
CA CYS A 109 30.84 -10.86 -3.27
C CYS A 109 31.86 -9.90 -2.64
N GLY A 110 32.46 -8.97 -3.40
CA GLY A 110 33.44 -8.01 -2.89
C GLY A 110 34.78 -8.61 -2.41
N ALA A 111 34.98 -9.93 -2.57
CA ALA A 111 36.21 -10.58 -2.13
C ALA A 111 37.39 -10.19 -3.04
N GLN A 112 38.45 -9.63 -2.45
CA GLN A 112 39.68 -9.32 -3.19
C GLN A 112 40.51 -10.57 -3.49
N MET A 113 40.97 -10.71 -4.73
CA MET A 113 41.59 -11.91 -5.29
C MET A 113 42.77 -11.56 -6.21
N ALA A 114 43.71 -12.49 -6.39
CA ALA A 114 44.80 -12.31 -7.34
C ALA A 114 44.32 -12.52 -8.79
N VAL A 115 44.86 -11.74 -9.73
CA VAL A 115 44.62 -11.89 -11.17
C VAL A 115 45.04 -13.30 -11.65
N GLY A 116 44.21 -13.94 -12.48
CA GLY A 116 44.52 -15.24 -13.11
C GLY A 116 44.10 -16.48 -12.32
N ILE A 117 43.13 -16.38 -11.40
CA ILE A 117 42.43 -17.55 -10.84
C ILE A 117 41.14 -17.82 -11.64
N SER A 118 40.80 -19.09 -11.84
CA SER A 118 39.65 -19.52 -12.67
C SER A 118 38.32 -19.59 -11.92
N SER A 119 38.31 -19.32 -10.61
CA SER A 119 37.09 -19.17 -9.81
C SER A 119 37.36 -18.43 -8.49
N CYS A 120 36.32 -17.81 -7.92
CA CYS A 120 36.38 -17.10 -6.65
C CYS A 120 36.54 -18.08 -5.47
N PRO A 121 37.54 -17.93 -4.59
CA PRO A 121 37.72 -18.81 -3.43
C PRO A 121 36.67 -18.61 -2.31
N SER A 122 35.95 -17.48 -2.29
CA SER A 122 34.94 -17.16 -1.27
C SER A 122 33.54 -17.65 -1.64
N CYS A 123 33.05 -17.36 -2.85
CA CYS A 123 31.70 -17.73 -3.29
C CYS A 123 31.65 -18.86 -4.34
N GLY A 124 32.79 -19.24 -4.92
CA GLY A 124 32.88 -20.33 -5.90
C GLY A 124 32.55 -19.96 -7.35
N VAL A 125 32.16 -18.70 -7.65
CA VAL A 125 31.83 -18.30 -9.03
C VAL A 125 33.02 -18.52 -9.97
N GLY A 126 32.77 -19.17 -11.12
CA GLY A 126 33.78 -19.45 -12.13
C GLY A 126 34.04 -18.25 -13.03
N PHE A 127 35.29 -18.10 -13.49
CA PHE A 127 35.67 -17.11 -14.49
C PHE A 127 36.07 -17.84 -15.78
N GLU A 128 35.28 -17.71 -16.84
CA GLU A 128 35.56 -18.35 -18.12
C GLU A 128 36.69 -17.62 -18.88
N GLU A 129 37.68 -18.36 -19.38
CA GLU A 129 38.74 -17.82 -20.23
C GLU A 129 38.27 -17.73 -21.70
N PRO A 130 38.62 -16.66 -22.44
CA PRO A 130 38.25 -16.52 -23.85
C PRO A 130 39.07 -17.45 -24.74
N VAL A 131 38.39 -18.29 -25.53
CA VAL A 131 39.03 -19.24 -26.46
C VAL A 131 39.45 -18.54 -27.75
N GLY A 132 40.76 -18.48 -28.01
CA GLY A 132 41.34 -18.01 -29.27
C GLY A 132 41.48 -19.09 -30.35
N GLU A 133 41.59 -18.67 -31.61
CA GLU A 133 41.57 -19.51 -32.81
C GLU A 133 42.68 -20.59 -32.89
N SER A 134 42.32 -21.76 -33.44
CA SER A 134 43.20 -22.54 -34.32
C SER A 134 42.37 -23.38 -35.31
N ALA A 135 42.91 -23.64 -36.50
CA ALA A 135 42.14 -24.08 -37.68
C ALA A 135 42.40 -25.55 -38.07
N GLU A 136 41.38 -26.21 -38.65
CA GLU A 136 41.51 -27.14 -39.78
C GLU A 136 40.13 -27.51 -40.40
N ALA A 137 40.10 -27.79 -41.71
CA ALA A 137 38.95 -28.21 -42.55
C ALA A 137 39.44 -29.37 -43.47
N PRO A 138 38.62 -30.21 -44.17
CA PRO A 138 37.36 -29.94 -44.92
C PRO A 138 36.24 -31.02 -44.66
N ASP A 139 35.08 -31.15 -45.34
CA ASP A 139 34.81 -31.34 -46.78
C ASP A 139 33.30 -31.16 -47.20
N VAL A 140 33.01 -31.17 -48.51
CA VAL A 140 31.86 -30.52 -49.23
C VAL A 140 30.48 -31.22 -49.34
N GLY A 141 29.46 -30.38 -49.64
CA GLY A 141 28.26 -30.70 -50.46
C GLY A 141 27.14 -29.65 -50.32
N ALA A 142 27.07 -28.58 -51.13
CA ALA A 142 26.28 -28.43 -52.39
C ALA A 142 24.74 -28.57 -52.21
N GLU A 143 23.85 -27.72 -52.75
CA GLU A 143 23.85 -26.90 -53.99
C GLU A 143 23.23 -25.49 -53.82
N ALA A 144 23.23 -24.68 -54.91
CA ALA A 144 22.79 -23.27 -54.93
C ALA A 144 21.83 -22.95 -56.10
N VAL A 145 21.01 -21.88 -55.97
CA VAL A 145 20.25 -21.24 -57.07
C VAL A 145 20.24 -19.71 -56.83
N VAL A 146 21.16 -18.94 -57.44
CA VAL A 146 20.97 -18.01 -58.60
C VAL A 146 20.18 -16.71 -58.32
N ALA A 147 20.80 -15.57 -58.66
CA ALA A 147 20.32 -14.16 -58.59
C ALA A 147 19.84 -13.68 -60.01
N PRO A 148 19.78 -12.38 -60.42
CA PRO A 148 19.91 -11.07 -59.72
C PRO A 148 18.95 -9.91 -60.17
N ILE A 149 18.98 -8.77 -59.41
CA ILE A 149 18.86 -7.33 -59.81
C ILE A 149 17.66 -6.83 -60.69
N GLU A 150 16.95 -5.78 -60.22
CA GLU A 150 16.78 -4.48 -60.91
C GLU A 150 16.20 -3.36 -60.00
N GLY A 151 16.64 -2.10 -60.21
CA GLY A 151 16.08 -0.86 -59.60
C GLY A 151 15.01 -0.22 -60.51
N PRO A 152 14.60 1.07 -60.38
CA PRO A 152 15.34 2.26 -59.88
C PRO A 152 14.54 2.99 -58.75
N GLU A 153 14.69 4.27 -58.37
CA GLU A 153 15.35 5.47 -58.92
C GLU A 153 15.63 6.49 -57.79
N ALA A 154 16.64 7.35 -57.92
CA ALA A 154 16.99 8.37 -56.91
C ALA A 154 16.80 9.79 -57.47
N ILE A 155 16.20 10.68 -56.68
CA ILE A 155 16.11 12.12 -56.97
C ILE A 155 16.58 12.90 -55.73
N SER A 156 17.55 13.77 -55.93
CA SER A 156 18.10 14.71 -54.93
C SER A 156 17.30 16.01 -54.88
N MET A 157 17.08 16.57 -53.69
CA MET A 157 16.87 18.02 -53.48
C MET A 157 17.50 18.47 -52.17
N ASP A 158 17.89 19.75 -52.12
CA ASP A 158 18.93 20.30 -51.25
C ASP A 158 18.51 20.66 -49.80
N GLU A 159 19.54 20.81 -48.97
CA GLU A 159 19.55 21.36 -47.60
C GLU A 159 19.52 22.91 -47.62
N PRO A 160 18.83 23.58 -46.67
CA PRO A 160 18.94 25.02 -46.46
C PRO A 160 19.72 25.41 -45.18
N GLU A 161 20.78 26.19 -45.35
CA GLU A 161 21.55 26.83 -44.26
C GLU A 161 20.76 27.94 -43.51
N PRO A 162 21.12 28.25 -42.24
CA PRO A 162 20.51 29.35 -41.48
C PRO A 162 21.10 30.74 -41.83
N VAL A 163 20.25 31.78 -41.79
CA VAL A 163 20.60 33.16 -42.18
C VAL A 163 20.95 34.03 -40.95
N VAL A 164 21.97 34.89 -41.08
CA VAL A 164 22.48 35.81 -40.04
C VAL A 164 22.52 37.28 -40.54
N ALA A 165 22.05 38.24 -39.72
CA ALA A 165 22.46 39.66 -39.64
C ALA A 165 21.64 40.36 -38.52
N GLU A 166 22.19 40.66 -37.33
CA GLU A 166 22.93 41.89 -36.95
C GLU A 166 22.13 43.22 -36.88
N VAL A 167 22.10 43.88 -35.70
CA VAL A 167 22.49 45.31 -35.48
C VAL A 167 22.97 45.53 -34.02
N SER A 168 24.05 46.31 -33.88
CA SER A 168 24.85 46.72 -32.71
C SER A 168 24.19 47.40 -31.49
N PRO A 169 24.85 47.37 -30.31
CA PRO A 169 24.82 48.42 -29.30
C PRO A 169 26.08 49.32 -29.34
N GLY A 170 25.92 50.61 -28.99
CA GLY A 170 26.99 51.61 -28.98
C GLY A 170 27.65 51.82 -27.60
N ALA A 171 28.95 52.13 -27.58
CA ALA A 171 29.74 52.33 -26.36
C ALA A 171 29.79 53.80 -25.90
N VAL A 172 29.77 54.05 -24.58
CA VAL A 172 30.28 55.30 -23.95
C VAL A 172 30.95 55.02 -22.59
N THR A 173 32.28 55.14 -22.57
CA THR A 173 33.23 55.46 -21.48
C THR A 173 33.10 54.86 -20.07
N ALA A 174 34.16 54.15 -19.66
CA ALA A 174 34.61 54.04 -18.28
C ALA A 174 35.34 55.31 -17.80
N VAL A 175 35.36 55.53 -16.47
CA VAL A 175 36.25 56.48 -15.77
C VAL A 175 36.92 55.72 -14.62
N PRO A 176 38.25 55.80 -14.44
CA PRO A 176 38.95 55.03 -13.41
C PRO A 176 38.93 55.73 -12.05
N TYR A 177 38.91 54.94 -10.97
CA TYR A 177 39.42 55.37 -9.66
C TYR A 177 40.34 54.30 -9.06
N GLU A 178 41.25 54.76 -8.20
CA GLU A 178 42.52 54.10 -7.92
C GLU A 178 42.44 53.04 -6.82
N THR A 179 43.24 51.98 -6.95
CA THR A 179 43.59 51.11 -5.83
C THR A 179 44.62 51.80 -4.94
N SER A 180 44.30 51.97 -3.65
CA SER A 180 45.33 52.17 -2.63
C SER A 180 45.02 51.39 -1.35
N SER A 181 46.10 50.89 -0.77
CA SER A 181 46.17 49.89 0.29
C SER A 181 45.69 50.35 1.68
N GLY A 182 45.06 49.42 2.40
CA GLY A 182 45.55 49.05 3.74
C GLY A 182 44.86 49.71 4.94
N GLY A 183 43.92 48.98 5.53
CA GLY A 183 43.38 49.26 6.87
C GLY A 183 42.95 47.99 7.58
N ARG A 184 43.83 47.36 8.37
CA ARG A 184 43.45 46.25 9.25
C ARG A 184 42.74 46.81 10.49
N GLY A 185 41.45 46.49 10.63
CA GLY A 185 40.62 46.86 11.79
C GLY A 185 40.14 45.64 12.58
N LEU A 186 41.06 44.82 13.09
CA LEU A 186 40.72 43.76 14.05
C LEU A 186 40.72 44.32 15.48
N THR A 187 39.53 44.50 16.07
CA THR A 187 39.36 44.61 17.52
C THR A 187 38.17 43.80 17.97
N ASN A 188 38.41 42.56 18.38
CA ASN A 188 37.46 41.77 19.15
C ASN A 188 37.42 42.27 20.60
N GLY A 189 36.24 42.70 21.05
CA GLY A 189 36.03 43.07 22.44
C GLY A 189 36.09 41.85 23.36
N ARG A 190 36.87 41.92 24.44
CA ARG A 190 36.68 41.12 25.65
C ARG A 190 36.81 42.01 26.88
N GLY A 191 35.68 42.54 27.33
CA GLY A 191 35.55 43.20 28.62
C GLY A 191 34.99 42.22 29.64
N ALA A 192 35.85 41.69 30.52
CA ALA A 192 35.42 40.99 31.73
C ALA A 192 36.06 41.69 32.94
N ILE A 193 35.21 42.25 33.80
CA ILE A 193 35.60 42.92 35.04
C ILE A 193 35.83 41.91 36.16
N ASN A 194 36.95 42.03 36.87
CA ASN A 194 37.02 42.06 38.35
C ASN A 194 38.49 41.97 38.85
N GLY A 195 38.82 42.70 39.93
CA GLY A 195 40.11 42.55 40.63
C GLY A 195 40.64 43.84 41.27
N THR A 196 40.51 43.96 42.59
CA THR A 196 41.03 45.07 43.41
C THR A 196 42.54 44.96 43.68
N GLY A 197 43.28 46.07 43.79
CA GLY A 197 44.69 46.00 44.21
C GLY A 197 45.56 47.27 44.20
N LEU A 198 45.58 47.99 45.33
CA LEU A 198 46.77 48.57 46.00
C LEU A 198 47.84 49.43 45.25
N VAL A 199 47.79 50.74 45.54
CA VAL A 199 48.87 51.72 45.87
C VAL A 199 50.23 51.84 45.13
N ASN A 200 50.55 53.11 44.86
CA ASN A 200 51.87 53.79 44.86
C ASN A 200 52.89 53.57 43.71
N GLY A 201 53.30 54.69 43.11
CA GLY A 201 54.42 54.79 42.16
C GLY A 201 54.68 56.24 41.72
N THR A 202 55.38 57.02 42.54
CA THR A 202 55.70 58.45 42.28
C THR A 202 56.66 58.67 41.11
N GLY A 203 56.48 59.75 40.34
CA GLY A 203 57.40 60.14 39.25
C GLY A 203 57.34 61.62 38.85
N MET A 204 57.80 62.53 39.71
CA MET A 204 58.02 63.95 39.36
C MET A 204 59.24 64.13 38.44
N ILE A 205 59.17 65.06 37.48
CA ILE A 205 60.27 65.99 37.16
C ILE A 205 59.74 67.37 36.72
N ASN A 206 60.48 68.42 37.10
CA ASN A 206 60.16 69.85 36.95
C ASN A 206 60.85 70.50 35.74
N GLY A 207 60.34 71.65 35.27
CA GLY A 207 61.09 72.59 34.40
C GLY A 207 60.23 73.35 33.38
N ASN A 208 59.36 74.32 33.72
CA ASN A 208 59.55 75.63 34.39
C ASN A 208 59.98 76.79 33.44
N LYS A 209 59.39 78.00 33.68
CA LYS A 209 59.65 79.33 33.06
C LYS A 209 58.98 79.63 31.70
N THR A 210 58.49 80.85 31.38
CA THR A 210 58.20 82.10 32.13
C THR A 210 57.21 82.99 31.34
N GLU A 211 56.51 83.91 32.03
CA GLU A 211 55.66 85.00 31.50
C GLU A 211 56.49 86.12 30.76
N PRO A 212 55.99 87.32 30.33
CA PRO A 212 54.63 87.94 30.41
C PRO A 212 54.13 88.82 29.20
N HIS A 213 52.79 88.94 29.00
CA HIS A 213 51.91 90.17 28.79
C HIS A 213 52.35 91.40 27.90
N PRO A 214 51.45 92.35 27.41
CA PRO A 214 49.98 92.51 27.49
C PRO A 214 49.31 93.08 26.16
N PRO A 215 48.31 94.03 26.07
CA PRO A 215 47.18 93.90 25.10
C PRO A 215 46.73 95.18 24.32
N ALA A 216 45.65 95.10 23.52
CA ALA A 216 44.63 96.16 23.21
C ALA A 216 43.57 95.59 22.22
N ALA A 217 42.32 96.06 22.08
CA ALA A 217 41.71 97.34 22.47
C ALA A 217 40.23 97.22 22.91
N SER A 218 39.65 98.34 23.37
CA SER A 218 38.38 98.42 24.12
C SER A 218 37.13 98.83 23.32
N ARG A 219 35.94 98.44 23.82
CA ARG A 219 34.73 99.31 23.78
C ARG A 219 33.86 99.17 25.05
N ARG A 220 32.96 100.12 25.30
CA ARG A 220 32.48 100.52 26.65
C ARG A 220 31.04 100.12 27.00
N ARG A 221 30.85 99.59 28.23
CA ARG A 221 29.73 99.82 29.21
C ARG A 221 28.27 99.43 28.80
N PRO A 222 27.31 99.29 29.74
CA PRO A 222 27.33 99.52 31.20
C PRO A 222 26.95 98.29 32.07
N ARG A 223 26.71 98.53 33.38
CA ARG A 223 26.50 97.54 34.47
C ARG A 223 25.01 97.24 34.71
N GLY A 224 24.70 96.03 35.23
CA GLY A 224 23.57 95.83 36.14
C GLY A 224 22.98 94.42 36.23
N ILE A 225 23.29 93.69 37.32
CA ILE A 225 22.41 92.76 38.09
C ILE A 225 21.70 91.64 37.27
N ALA A 226 21.91 90.34 37.55
CA ALA A 226 21.26 89.68 38.69
C ALA A 226 21.87 88.34 39.12
N ARG A 227 21.93 88.12 40.44
CA ARG A 227 22.33 86.86 41.10
C ARG A 227 21.40 85.66 40.82
N TRP A 228 20.27 85.87 40.16
CA TRP A 228 19.31 84.82 39.81
C TRP A 228 19.72 83.98 38.61
N GLN A 229 20.57 84.50 37.71
CA GLN A 229 21.00 83.77 36.51
C GLN A 229 21.87 82.55 36.84
N PHE A 230 22.66 82.58 37.92
CA PHE A 230 23.45 81.42 38.36
C PHE A 230 22.58 80.31 38.97
N LEU A 231 21.51 80.68 39.69
CA LEU A 231 20.54 79.70 40.21
C LEU A 231 19.70 79.13 39.06
N ALA A 232 19.29 79.96 38.09
CA ALA A 232 18.60 79.51 36.89
C ALA A 232 19.45 78.55 36.05
N VAL A 233 20.76 78.81 35.87
CA VAL A 233 21.68 77.90 35.19
C VAL A 233 21.93 76.62 35.99
N LEU A 234 22.02 76.68 37.33
CA LEU A 234 22.23 75.49 38.14
C LEU A 234 20.97 74.61 38.25
N VAL A 235 19.78 75.21 38.36
CA VAL A 235 18.50 74.49 38.24
C VAL A 235 18.31 73.96 36.82
N ALA A 236 18.66 74.73 35.79
CA ALA A 236 18.66 74.25 34.42
C ALA A 236 19.64 73.08 34.25
N LEU A 237 20.82 73.06 34.87
CA LEU A 237 21.73 71.91 34.82
C LEU A 237 21.22 70.73 35.67
N VAL A 238 20.55 70.96 36.79
CA VAL A 238 19.94 69.89 37.62
C VAL A 238 18.64 69.34 37.02
N ILE A 239 18.05 70.03 36.03
CA ILE A 239 16.98 69.48 35.18
C ILE A 239 17.61 68.88 33.91
N ILE A 240 18.32 69.68 33.11
CA ILE A 240 18.91 69.26 31.83
C ILE A 240 19.92 68.13 31.99
N ILE A 241 20.74 68.02 33.05
CA ILE A 241 21.66 66.86 33.15
C ILE A 241 20.87 65.58 33.44
N PRO A 242 19.98 65.48 34.44
CA PRO A 242 19.11 64.31 34.60
C PRO A 242 18.16 64.08 33.43
N THR A 243 17.64 65.11 32.77
CA THR A 243 16.78 64.98 31.58
C THR A 243 17.58 64.60 30.33
N PHE A 244 18.84 65.02 30.18
CA PHE A 244 19.72 64.62 29.08
C PHE A 244 20.31 63.22 29.33
N ILE A 245 20.59 62.85 30.59
CA ILE A 245 20.85 61.47 30.99
C ILE A 245 19.60 60.64 30.71
N TYR A 246 18.40 61.07 31.13
CA TYR A 246 17.16 60.38 30.83
C TYR A 246 16.87 60.30 29.32
N ILE A 247 17.23 61.29 28.50
CA ILE A 247 17.09 61.27 27.02
C ILE A 247 18.25 60.53 26.31
N SER A 248 19.37 60.27 26.99
CA SER A 248 20.48 59.45 26.44
C SER A 248 20.52 58.02 26.98
N TYR A 249 19.71 57.72 28.00
CA TYR A 249 19.38 56.38 28.47
C TYR A 249 17.96 55.93 28.07
N ALA A 250 17.02 56.85 27.86
CA ALA A 250 15.93 56.63 26.91
C ALA A 250 16.55 56.66 25.50
N LYS A 251 17.18 55.54 25.15
CA LYS A 251 16.90 54.96 23.85
C LYS A 251 15.38 55.07 23.62
N ASP A 252 14.96 55.50 22.44
CA ASP A 252 13.84 54.80 21.83
C ASP A 252 14.35 53.36 21.65
N SER A 253 14.08 52.50 22.64
CA SER A 253 14.15 51.06 22.44
C SER A 253 13.18 50.77 21.29
N GLY A 254 13.58 49.87 20.40
CA GLY A 254 12.63 49.39 19.39
C GLY A 254 11.43 48.71 20.07
N PRO A 255 10.42 48.29 19.31
CA PRO A 255 9.33 47.51 19.87
C PRO A 255 9.81 46.23 20.61
N TYR A 256 11.02 45.74 20.30
CA TYR A 256 11.65 44.57 20.92
C TYR A 256 13.11 44.83 21.35
N GLU A 257 13.56 44.28 22.49
CA GLU A 257 14.98 44.27 22.90
C GLU A 257 15.43 42.90 23.46
N ILE A 258 16.43 42.28 22.83
CA ILE A 258 16.98 40.98 23.27
C ILE A 258 17.86 41.11 24.55
N ASP A 259 17.22 41.19 25.71
CA ASP A 259 17.85 41.34 27.03
C ASP A 259 17.48 40.27 28.08
N GLY A 260 16.34 39.58 27.92
CA GLY A 260 15.82 38.52 28.78
C GLY A 260 14.56 38.88 29.58
N ASP A 261 13.98 40.06 29.36
CA ASP A 261 12.68 40.49 29.90
C ASP A 261 11.59 40.42 28.82
N PHE A 262 10.95 39.25 28.68
CA PHE A 262 10.01 38.92 27.60
C PHE A 262 8.69 39.74 27.58
N GLY A 263 8.53 40.74 28.45
CA GLY A 263 7.32 41.57 28.53
C GLY A 263 7.09 42.48 27.33
N ASP A 264 8.06 42.62 26.41
CA ASP A 264 7.88 43.26 25.11
C ASP A 264 7.04 42.42 24.13
N TRP A 265 6.85 41.12 24.40
CA TRP A 265 6.02 40.20 23.60
C TRP A 265 4.56 40.07 24.10
N ASP A 266 4.19 40.68 25.24
CA ASP A 266 2.85 40.55 25.86
C ASP A 266 1.69 41.02 24.95
N ASP A 267 1.94 42.04 24.10
CA ASP A 267 0.96 42.60 23.14
C ASP A 267 1.14 42.02 21.71
N SER A 268 2.01 41.04 21.51
CA SER A 268 2.29 40.44 20.19
C SER A 268 1.28 39.37 19.79
N ASN A 269 1.09 39.19 18.48
CA ASN A 269 0.32 38.06 17.95
C ASN A 269 1.10 36.76 18.20
N LEU A 270 0.44 35.77 18.80
CA LEU A 270 1.01 34.45 19.08
C LEU A 270 0.46 33.41 18.09
N TYR A 271 1.38 32.59 17.58
CA TYR A 271 1.12 31.54 16.59
C TYR A 271 1.53 30.18 17.15
N SER A 272 0.97 29.11 16.62
CA SER A 272 1.19 27.73 17.09
C SER A 272 2.21 26.98 16.23
N MET A 273 2.47 25.72 16.59
CA MET A 273 3.28 24.80 15.80
C MET A 273 2.62 23.41 15.73
N THR A 274 2.50 22.90 14.51
CA THR A 274 2.09 21.53 14.20
C THR A 274 3.25 20.58 14.46
N THR A 275 3.03 19.58 15.32
CA THR A 275 4.03 18.52 15.57
C THR A 275 4.00 17.49 14.44
N LEU A 276 5.13 17.29 13.76
CA LEU A 276 5.25 16.40 12.59
C LEU A 276 5.62 14.94 12.96
N THR A 277 5.93 14.67 14.24
CA THR A 277 6.42 13.35 14.69
C THR A 277 5.71 12.85 15.94
N SER A 278 5.58 11.54 16.09
CA SER A 278 4.71 10.92 17.12
C SER A 278 5.10 11.19 18.58
N THR A 279 6.32 11.71 18.85
CA THR A 279 6.80 12.07 20.21
C THR A 279 7.83 13.22 20.20
N PRO A 280 7.40 14.50 20.21
CA PRO A 280 8.34 15.63 20.25
C PRO A 280 9.20 15.59 21.53
N LEU A 281 10.46 16.05 21.44
CA LEU A 281 11.29 16.22 22.64
C LEU A 281 10.82 17.40 23.49
N THR A 282 10.53 18.49 22.77
CA THR A 282 10.22 19.82 23.26
C THR A 282 9.00 20.26 22.47
N SER A 283 7.92 20.65 23.16
CA SER A 283 6.70 21.18 22.54
C SER A 283 6.73 22.69 22.67
N ILE A 284 6.85 23.39 21.55
CA ILE A 284 6.66 24.84 21.49
C ILE A 284 5.15 25.08 21.53
N ASP A 285 4.70 25.83 22.53
CA ASP A 285 3.29 26.09 22.78
C ASP A 285 2.82 27.35 22.03
N ALA A 286 3.72 28.33 21.89
CA ALA A 286 3.48 29.56 21.15
C ALA A 286 4.79 30.19 20.66
N TRP A 287 4.73 30.94 19.56
CA TRP A 287 5.84 31.76 19.08
C TRP A 287 5.35 33.06 18.45
N SER A 288 6.26 34.00 18.24
CA SER A 288 5.99 35.28 17.58
C SER A 288 7.19 35.79 16.78
N VAL A 289 6.95 36.71 15.85
CA VAL A 289 7.95 37.39 15.04
C VAL A 289 7.77 38.91 15.14
N GLY A 290 8.90 39.61 15.25
CA GLY A 290 8.96 41.06 15.36
C GLY A 290 9.90 41.66 14.32
N VAL A 291 9.53 42.80 13.75
CA VAL A 291 10.31 43.49 12.71
C VAL A 291 10.47 44.97 13.07
N ASP A 292 11.69 45.49 12.93
CA ASP A 292 12.00 46.93 13.00
C ASP A 292 13.06 47.31 11.96
N GLY A 293 12.59 47.71 10.77
CA GLY A 293 13.42 48.11 9.64
C GLY A 293 14.17 46.93 9.00
N THR A 294 15.47 46.85 9.27
CA THR A 294 16.35 45.71 8.88
C THR A 294 16.45 44.66 9.97
N ARG A 295 15.97 44.94 11.18
CA ARG A 295 16.08 44.03 12.32
C ARG A 295 14.89 43.08 12.38
N ILE A 296 15.19 41.80 12.54
CA ILE A 296 14.20 40.75 12.81
C ILE A 296 14.42 40.17 14.21
N PHE A 297 13.33 39.87 14.88
CA PHE A 297 13.25 39.26 16.20
C PHE A 297 12.27 38.10 16.15
N PHE A 298 12.48 37.07 16.97
CA PHE A 298 11.48 36.05 17.23
C PHE A 298 11.51 35.62 18.69
N TYR A 299 10.35 35.16 19.16
CA TYR A 299 10.12 34.66 20.51
C TYR A 299 9.48 33.27 20.45
N VAL A 300 9.85 32.41 21.40
CA VAL A 300 9.38 31.04 21.55
C VAL A 300 9.07 30.78 23.02
N SER A 301 7.89 30.23 23.29
CA SER A 301 7.46 29.72 24.60
C SER A 301 7.07 28.25 24.48
N ALA A 302 7.47 27.42 25.45
CA ALA A 302 7.32 25.96 25.38
C ALA A 302 6.72 25.34 26.65
N SER A 303 6.16 24.14 26.52
CA SER A 303 5.61 23.37 27.66
C SER A 303 6.67 22.95 28.70
N ASN A 304 7.95 22.93 28.33
CA ASN A 304 9.08 22.49 29.17
C ASN A 304 10.34 23.30 28.83
N ASP A 305 11.36 23.25 29.69
CA ASP A 305 12.66 23.91 29.46
C ASP A 305 13.30 23.45 28.14
N ILE A 306 13.50 24.39 27.21
CA ILE A 306 14.05 24.13 25.88
C ILE A 306 15.58 24.15 25.93
N MET A 307 16.23 23.36 25.06
CA MET A 307 17.70 23.25 25.02
C MET A 307 18.32 22.76 26.35
N SER A 308 17.50 22.24 27.27
CA SER A 308 17.89 21.74 28.59
C SER A 308 18.55 20.36 28.51
N THR A 309 18.24 19.59 27.46
CA THR A 309 18.66 18.20 27.37
C THR A 309 20.13 18.04 26.94
N THR A 310 20.64 16.81 27.00
CA THR A 310 21.95 16.49 26.43
C THR A 310 21.90 16.22 24.91
N ALA A 311 20.73 16.24 24.28
CA ALA A 311 20.60 16.18 22.83
C ALA A 311 20.82 17.57 22.23
N VAL A 312 21.16 17.67 20.94
CA VAL A 312 21.06 18.96 20.24
C VAL A 312 19.59 19.22 19.92
N GLU A 313 19.12 20.41 20.27
CA GLU A 313 17.83 20.98 19.90
C GLU A 313 18.11 22.24 19.05
N SER A 314 17.53 22.30 17.86
CA SER A 314 17.74 23.37 16.89
C SER A 314 16.42 24.04 16.53
N ILE A 315 16.41 25.38 16.51
CA ILE A 315 15.29 26.21 16.07
C ILE A 315 15.74 27.01 14.85
N PHE A 316 14.91 26.99 13.80
CA PHE A 316 15.12 27.66 12.53
C PHE A 316 13.96 28.61 12.27
N LEU A 317 14.25 29.88 11.98
CA LEU A 317 13.27 30.83 11.46
C LEU A 317 13.61 31.11 10.00
N PHE A 318 12.80 30.61 9.08
CA PHE A 318 12.86 30.97 7.67
C PHE A 318 12.17 32.31 7.43
N VAL A 319 12.75 33.11 6.54
CA VAL A 319 12.35 34.49 6.27
C VAL A 319 12.30 34.71 4.77
N ASP A 320 11.09 34.76 4.22
CA ASP A 320 10.80 35.36 2.91
C ASP A 320 10.68 36.87 3.12
N SER A 321 11.70 37.60 2.69
CA SER A 321 11.91 38.99 3.10
C SER A 321 11.29 40.01 2.15
N ASP A 322 11.00 39.61 0.90
CA ASP A 322 10.31 40.45 -0.09
C ASP A 322 8.84 40.06 -0.31
N GLY A 323 8.43 38.84 0.07
CA GLY A 323 7.09 38.28 -0.05
C GLY A 323 6.90 37.52 -1.37
N ASN A 324 7.96 36.91 -1.92
CA ASN A 324 7.97 36.29 -3.23
C ASN A 324 8.51 34.85 -3.18
N GLY A 325 7.64 33.87 -3.38
CA GLY A 325 7.99 32.44 -3.47
C GLY A 325 8.99 32.07 -4.59
N ASP A 326 9.17 32.94 -5.59
CA ASP A 326 10.14 32.73 -6.68
C ASP A 326 11.59 33.16 -6.32
N THR A 327 11.84 33.69 -5.11
CA THR A 327 13.17 34.06 -4.57
C THR A 327 13.55 33.17 -3.38
N GLY A 328 14.84 33.09 -3.03
CA GLY A 328 15.29 32.29 -1.88
C GLY A 328 15.18 30.75 -2.01
N TYR A 329 15.17 30.07 -0.86
CA TYR A 329 15.00 28.62 -0.70
C TYR A 329 13.52 28.25 -0.59
N SER A 330 13.07 27.25 -1.35
CA SER A 330 11.66 26.82 -1.31
C SER A 330 11.36 26.04 -0.03
N VAL A 331 10.53 26.62 0.85
CA VAL A 331 10.09 25.99 2.11
C VAL A 331 8.63 26.32 2.39
N GLU A 332 7.77 25.29 2.52
CA GLU A 332 6.33 25.43 2.82
C GLU A 332 5.59 26.48 1.96
N GLY A 333 5.97 26.64 0.69
CA GLY A 333 5.37 27.63 -0.20
C GLY A 333 5.82 29.09 0.01
N ILE A 334 6.85 29.35 0.82
CA ILE A 334 7.56 30.64 0.87
C ILE A 334 8.94 30.55 0.20
N GLY A 335 9.44 31.71 -0.22
CA GLY A 335 10.75 31.87 -0.82
C GLY A 335 11.75 32.42 0.20
N ALA A 336 12.38 31.55 1.00
CA ALA A 336 13.18 32.00 2.14
C ALA A 336 14.54 32.59 1.68
N ASP A 337 14.65 33.92 1.68
CA ASP A 337 15.90 34.65 1.41
C ASP A 337 16.93 34.48 2.54
N TYR A 338 16.44 34.38 3.79
CA TYR A 338 17.26 34.21 4.98
C TYR A 338 16.72 33.09 5.86
N PHE A 339 17.60 32.50 6.67
CA PHE A 339 17.17 31.83 7.89
C PHE A 339 18.06 32.19 9.08
N LEU A 340 17.44 32.24 10.26
CA LEU A 340 18.11 32.31 11.54
C LEU A 340 18.12 30.90 12.15
N GLU A 341 19.25 30.49 12.69
CA GLU A 341 19.45 29.20 13.34
C GLU A 341 19.93 29.41 14.78
N VAL A 342 19.38 28.65 15.71
CA VAL A 342 19.77 28.63 17.13
C VAL A 342 19.85 27.19 17.60
N ASP A 343 21.06 26.70 17.89
CA ASP A 343 21.28 25.36 18.46
C ASP A 343 21.57 25.47 19.96
N GLY A 344 20.97 24.59 20.77
CA GLY A 344 21.26 24.51 22.19
C GLY A 344 21.27 23.09 22.75
N TRP A 345 21.93 22.97 23.89
CA TRP A 345 21.93 21.78 24.77
C TRP A 345 22.55 22.15 26.13
N ASN A 346 22.22 21.40 27.18
CA ASN A 346 22.62 21.64 28.58
C ASN A 346 22.30 23.07 29.07
N ASP A 347 21.03 23.47 28.99
CA ASP A 347 20.49 24.73 29.55
C ASP A 347 21.09 26.00 28.91
N SER A 348 21.55 25.91 27.66
CA SER A 348 22.21 27.00 26.95
C SER A 348 22.13 26.84 25.44
N VAL A 349 21.95 27.97 24.74
CA VAL A 349 22.34 28.12 23.33
C VAL A 349 23.86 27.94 23.21
N GLN A 350 24.33 27.33 22.13
CA GLN A 350 25.72 26.92 21.90
C GLN A 350 26.26 27.43 20.57
N SER A 351 25.40 27.46 19.54
CA SER A 351 25.63 28.12 18.26
C SER A 351 24.40 28.91 17.85
N SER A 352 24.61 29.98 17.10
CA SER A 352 23.53 30.68 16.42
C SER A 352 24.06 31.38 15.16
N PHE A 353 23.31 31.33 14.08
CA PHE A 353 23.74 31.78 12.76
C PHE A 353 22.63 32.54 12.05
N LEU A 354 23.00 33.62 11.36
CA LEU A 354 22.18 34.22 10.31
C LEU A 354 22.77 33.78 8.96
N SER A 355 21.95 33.21 8.09
CA SER A 355 22.34 32.79 6.74
C SER A 355 21.43 33.44 5.69
N HIS A 356 21.95 33.55 4.46
CA HIS A 356 21.27 34.09 3.29
C HIS A 356 21.37 33.08 2.13
N TYR A 357 20.33 32.96 1.32
CA TYR A 357 20.30 32.01 0.21
C TYR A 357 20.95 32.60 -1.04
N ASP A 358 22.04 31.99 -1.53
CA ASP A 358 22.66 32.39 -2.79
C ASP A 358 21.98 31.64 -3.95
N ILE A 359 20.93 32.23 -4.53
CA ILE A 359 20.10 31.59 -5.55
C ILE A 359 20.86 31.35 -6.87
N ASN A 360 21.57 30.22 -6.94
CA ASN A 360 22.35 29.77 -8.09
C ASN A 360 21.50 29.07 -9.17
N GLY A 361 20.21 29.45 -9.27
CA GLY A 361 19.25 28.88 -10.23
C GLY A 361 18.54 27.61 -9.78
N ASP A 362 18.71 27.21 -8.52
CA ASP A 362 18.02 26.08 -7.89
C ASP A 362 17.53 26.52 -6.50
N GLN A 363 16.22 26.46 -6.25
CA GLN A 363 15.61 26.84 -4.97
C GLN A 363 15.59 25.69 -3.96
N TYR A 364 15.89 24.46 -4.38
CA TYR A 364 15.82 23.27 -3.53
C TYR A 364 17.19 22.87 -2.98
N ASP A 365 18.27 23.51 -3.42
CA ASP A 365 19.63 23.19 -2.99
C ASP A 365 19.99 23.82 -1.63
N TRP A 366 19.78 23.07 -0.56
CA TRP A 366 20.19 23.42 0.80
C TRP A 366 21.69 23.77 0.91
N SER A 367 22.54 23.28 0.00
CA SER A 367 23.97 23.63 -0.03
C SER A 367 24.27 25.06 -0.49
N SER A 368 23.28 25.82 -0.97
CA SER A 368 23.40 27.22 -1.41
C SER A 368 23.22 28.26 -0.28
N TRP A 369 23.00 27.84 0.96
CA TRP A 369 22.95 28.73 2.12
C TRP A 369 24.35 29.26 2.53
N VAL A 370 24.46 30.59 2.67
CA VAL A 370 25.71 31.28 3.06
C VAL A 370 25.55 31.99 4.40
N THR A 371 26.30 31.55 5.42
CA THR A 371 26.32 32.19 6.74
C THR A 371 26.92 33.60 6.69
N GLN A 372 26.15 34.60 7.14
CA GLN A 372 26.54 36.01 7.17
C GLN A 372 26.96 36.49 8.57
N GLY A 373 26.41 35.92 9.63
CA GLY A 373 26.62 36.39 11.00
C GLY A 373 26.11 35.41 12.06
N GLY A 374 26.02 35.90 13.30
CA GLY A 374 25.39 35.18 14.42
C GLY A 374 24.19 35.93 14.96
N VAL A 375 23.29 35.22 15.65
CA VAL A 375 22.03 35.77 16.16
C VAL A 375 22.19 36.14 17.64
N THR A 376 21.72 37.32 18.03
CA THR A 376 21.67 37.70 19.46
C THR A 376 20.50 36.99 20.11
N HIS A 377 20.69 36.36 21.27
CA HIS A 377 19.65 35.53 21.91
C HIS A 377 19.65 35.62 23.44
N ARG A 378 18.53 35.26 24.07
CA ARG A 378 18.39 35.00 25.52
C ARG A 378 17.47 33.82 25.75
N LEU A 379 17.92 32.91 26.62
CA LEU A 379 17.20 31.70 27.01
C LEU A 379 16.93 31.76 28.52
N ASN A 380 15.69 31.48 28.92
CA ASN A 380 15.25 31.39 30.31
C ASN A 380 14.32 30.17 30.48
N GLY A 381 14.90 28.97 30.63
CA GLY A 381 14.13 27.74 30.80
C GLY A 381 13.29 27.43 29.56
N HIS A 382 11.98 27.71 29.63
CA HIS A 382 11.01 27.44 28.58
C HIS A 382 10.76 28.62 27.62
N GLU A 383 11.44 29.75 27.80
CA GLU A 383 11.33 30.96 26.97
C GLU A 383 12.66 31.27 26.27
N LEU A 384 12.60 31.56 24.97
CA LEU A 384 13.72 32.04 24.15
C LEU A 384 13.28 33.23 23.32
N GLU A 385 14.12 34.25 23.30
CA GLU A 385 14.07 35.34 22.33
C GLU A 385 15.37 35.39 21.54
N ALA A 386 15.30 35.75 20.26
CA ALA A 386 16.47 35.91 19.41
C ALA A 386 16.23 36.92 18.29
N GLY A 387 17.31 37.56 17.79
CA GLY A 387 17.20 38.53 16.70
C GLY A 387 18.52 38.86 16.01
N ALA A 388 18.41 39.33 14.78
CA ALA A 388 19.52 39.66 13.88
C ALA A 388 19.22 40.90 13.02
N ASP A 389 20.26 41.43 12.38
CA ASP A 389 20.18 42.57 11.45
C ASP A 389 20.41 42.05 10.02
N LEU A 390 19.41 42.18 9.16
CA LEU A 390 19.45 41.73 7.76
C LEU A 390 20.13 42.79 6.87
N GLN A 391 20.58 42.40 5.68
CA GLN A 391 21.22 43.34 4.75
C GLN A 391 20.22 44.28 4.03
N ILE A 392 18.93 43.95 4.08
CA ILE A 392 17.84 44.69 3.46
C ILE A 392 16.71 44.93 4.47
N ALA A 393 15.87 45.92 4.20
CA ALA A 393 14.65 46.14 4.97
C ALA A 393 13.60 45.10 4.57
N ILE A 394 12.84 44.63 5.54
CA ILE A 394 11.81 43.59 5.34
C ILE A 394 10.56 44.23 4.73
N SER A 395 9.98 43.56 3.73
CA SER A 395 8.75 43.96 3.02
C SER A 395 7.51 43.86 3.91
N GLU A 396 6.50 44.70 3.69
CA GLU A 396 5.18 44.54 4.37
C GLU A 396 4.50 43.21 4.01
N SER A 397 4.87 42.60 2.88
CA SER A 397 4.38 41.29 2.42
C SER A 397 5.21 40.09 2.91
N ALA A 398 6.24 40.32 3.74
CA ALA A 398 7.16 39.27 4.20
C ALA A 398 6.44 38.16 4.97
N SER A 399 6.95 36.93 4.83
CA SER A 399 6.39 35.74 5.45
C SER A 399 7.46 34.91 6.17
N PHE A 400 7.05 34.26 7.25
CA PHE A 400 7.93 33.57 8.18
C PHE A 400 7.43 32.16 8.46
N VAL A 401 8.35 31.20 8.56
CA VAL A 401 8.07 29.84 9.01
C VAL A 401 9.06 29.49 10.11
N LEU A 402 8.55 29.12 11.29
CA LEU A 402 9.37 28.60 12.37
C LEU A 402 9.39 27.08 12.29
N TYR A 403 10.58 26.49 12.32
CA TYR A 403 10.80 25.05 12.35
C TYR A 403 11.66 24.67 13.54
N SER A 404 11.37 23.55 14.18
CA SER A 404 12.16 22.99 15.28
C SER A 404 12.49 21.53 15.00
N GLN A 405 13.71 21.12 15.32
CA GLN A 405 14.20 19.75 15.11
C GLN A 405 15.20 19.35 16.20
N ASP A 406 15.20 18.08 16.58
CA ASP A 406 16.27 17.49 17.40
C ASP A 406 17.21 16.57 16.59
N GLN A 407 18.31 16.14 17.21
CA GLN A 407 19.27 15.19 16.63
C GLN A 407 18.69 13.80 16.24
N LEU A 408 17.39 13.55 16.43
CA LEU A 408 16.65 12.34 16.09
C LEU A 408 15.53 12.61 15.07
N GLU A 409 15.58 13.76 14.37
CA GLU A 409 14.61 14.23 13.36
C GLU A 409 13.21 14.57 13.92
N ARG A 410 13.04 14.54 15.24
CA ARG A 410 11.76 14.84 15.88
C ARG A 410 11.51 16.33 15.80
N SER A 411 10.42 16.69 15.15
CA SER A 411 10.22 18.05 14.66
C SER A 411 8.77 18.54 14.77
N ALA A 412 8.64 19.87 14.74
CA ALA A 412 7.41 20.62 14.66
C ALA A 412 7.64 21.89 13.81
N VAL A 413 6.59 22.37 13.16
CA VAL A 413 6.62 23.53 12.25
C VAL A 413 5.41 24.44 12.46
N SER A 414 5.56 25.75 12.30
CA SER A 414 4.44 26.68 12.21
C SER A 414 3.80 26.67 10.83
N ASN A 415 2.58 27.17 10.68
CA ASN A 415 2.10 27.64 9.38
C ASN A 415 2.91 28.88 8.92
N GLN A 416 2.76 29.29 7.66
CA GLN A 416 3.23 30.61 7.19
C GLN A 416 2.62 31.77 7.99
N VAL A 417 3.46 32.63 8.56
CA VAL A 417 3.05 33.76 9.40
C VAL A 417 3.39 35.10 8.73
N PRO A 418 2.51 36.12 8.75
CA PRO A 418 2.80 37.49 8.31
C PRO A 418 3.45 38.32 9.42
N ILE A 419 3.97 39.52 9.10
CA ILE A 419 4.52 40.46 10.11
C ILE A 419 3.50 40.78 11.22
N SER A 420 2.21 40.90 10.90
CA SER A 420 1.17 41.18 11.89
C SER A 420 -0.24 40.82 11.43
N GLY A 421 -1.14 40.61 12.39
CA GLY A 421 -2.53 40.25 12.19
C GLY A 421 -2.76 38.74 12.19
N GLY A 422 -4.00 38.31 11.95
CA GLY A 422 -4.37 36.91 12.05
C GLY A 422 -4.07 36.11 10.79
N VAL A 423 -3.85 34.81 10.97
CA VAL A 423 -3.76 33.80 9.89
C VAL A 423 -5.04 32.97 9.91
N LEU A 424 -5.71 32.85 8.76
CA LEU A 424 -6.80 31.90 8.55
C LEU A 424 -6.24 30.60 7.98
N ILE A 425 -6.47 29.50 8.68
CA ILE A 425 -6.07 28.15 8.27
C ILE A 425 -7.35 27.42 7.85
N VAL A 426 -7.35 26.86 6.64
CA VAL A 426 -8.48 26.11 6.08
C VAL A 426 -8.02 24.73 5.67
N THR A 427 -8.31 23.72 6.46
CA THR A 427 -8.04 22.32 6.11
C THR A 427 -9.19 21.78 5.26
N GLN A 428 -8.87 21.24 4.09
CA GLN A 428 -9.83 20.65 3.17
C GLN A 428 -9.61 19.14 2.99
N GLU A 429 -10.69 18.35 3.09
CA GLU A 429 -10.62 16.89 3.02
C GLU A 429 -11.81 16.28 2.26
N LEU A 430 -11.60 15.09 1.68
CA LEU A 430 -12.68 14.24 1.17
C LEU A 430 -13.62 13.87 2.32
N ALA A 431 -14.91 14.15 2.17
CA ALA A 431 -15.88 13.95 3.24
C ALA A 431 -15.92 12.49 3.70
N SER A 432 -15.80 12.26 5.01
CA SER A 432 -15.73 10.91 5.63
C SER A 432 -16.94 10.00 5.41
N SER A 433 -18.03 10.49 4.81
CA SER A 433 -19.14 9.68 4.32
C SER A 433 -18.91 9.04 2.94
N VAL A 434 -17.90 9.50 2.20
CA VAL A 434 -17.44 8.84 0.97
C VAL A 434 -16.78 7.52 1.37
N SER A 435 -17.11 6.47 0.62
CA SER A 435 -16.55 5.13 0.86
C SER A 435 -15.02 5.12 0.69
N LEU A 436 -14.30 4.26 1.41
CA LEU A 436 -12.85 4.05 1.22
C LEU A 436 -12.50 3.69 -0.23
N SER A 437 -13.43 3.08 -0.96
CA SER A 437 -13.36 2.82 -2.40
C SER A 437 -13.49 4.06 -3.29
N GLY A 438 -13.46 5.29 -2.75
CA GLY A 438 -13.55 6.53 -3.52
C GLY A 438 -14.87 6.75 -4.26
N ILE A 439 -15.92 5.98 -3.92
CA ILE A 439 -17.21 6.01 -4.61
C ILE A 439 -18.20 6.88 -3.83
N LEU A 440 -18.76 7.87 -4.53
CA LEU A 440 -19.83 8.76 -4.11
C LEU A 440 -21.18 8.21 -4.62
N PRO A 441 -22.18 7.98 -3.76
CA PRO A 441 -23.47 7.44 -4.20
C PRO A 441 -24.25 8.45 -5.07
N GLN A 442 -25.08 7.94 -5.99
CA GLN A 442 -26.10 8.74 -6.66
C GLN A 442 -27.16 9.19 -5.64
N SER A 443 -27.14 10.48 -5.30
CA SER A 443 -27.98 11.10 -4.27
C SER A 443 -28.29 12.55 -4.64
N SER A 444 -29.45 13.05 -4.20
CA SER A 444 -29.79 14.47 -4.34
C SER A 444 -29.03 15.36 -3.34
N SER A 445 -28.36 14.74 -2.38
CA SER A 445 -27.44 15.37 -1.43
C SER A 445 -26.44 14.32 -0.96
N ALA A 446 -25.20 14.40 -1.43
CA ALA A 446 -24.06 13.62 -0.93
C ALA A 446 -22.98 14.59 -0.49
N ALA A 447 -22.40 14.42 0.70
CA ALA A 447 -21.24 15.21 1.11
C ALA A 447 -20.03 14.75 0.29
N LEU A 448 -19.31 15.71 -0.30
CA LEU A 448 -18.10 15.48 -1.08
C LEU A 448 -16.88 16.06 -0.38
N LEU A 449 -16.98 17.30 0.10
CA LEU A 449 -15.87 18.07 0.66
C LEU A 449 -16.22 18.52 2.09
N THR A 450 -15.29 18.37 3.03
CA THR A 450 -15.34 19.01 4.34
C THR A 450 -14.27 20.10 4.40
N LEU A 451 -14.62 21.25 4.96
CA LEU A 451 -13.72 22.37 5.23
C LEU A 451 -13.72 22.64 6.73
N THR A 452 -12.53 22.73 7.32
CA THR A 452 -12.32 23.10 8.72
C THR A 452 -11.53 24.40 8.76
N PHE A 453 -12.13 25.44 9.34
CA PHE A 453 -11.57 26.78 9.46
C PHE A 453 -11.11 27.01 10.89
N GLU A 454 -9.85 27.42 11.05
CA GLU A 454 -9.21 27.79 12.32
C GLU A 454 -8.43 29.09 12.13
N CYS A 455 -8.11 29.82 13.20
CA CYS A 455 -7.24 30.98 13.10
C CYS A 455 -6.25 31.13 14.26
N GLU A 456 -5.14 31.78 13.94
CA GLU A 456 -4.03 32.09 14.84
C GLU A 456 -3.67 33.59 14.78
N GLY A 457 -2.91 34.07 15.77
CA GLY A 457 -2.48 35.46 15.87
C GLY A 457 -3.56 36.41 16.36
N ALA A 458 -4.63 36.60 15.59
CA ALA A 458 -5.72 37.52 15.90
C ALA A 458 -7.08 37.08 15.31
N ASP A 459 -8.16 37.44 15.99
CA ASP A 459 -9.55 37.23 15.57
C ASP A 459 -9.86 37.91 14.22
N GLY A 460 -10.76 37.30 13.43
CA GLY A 460 -11.15 37.83 12.13
C GLY A 460 -12.53 37.39 11.63
N VAL A 461 -12.81 37.68 10.37
CA VAL A 461 -14.08 37.37 9.69
C VAL A 461 -13.79 36.71 8.35
N VAL A 462 -14.37 35.54 8.13
CA VAL A 462 -14.51 34.95 6.80
C VAL A 462 -15.75 35.57 6.17
N GLU A 463 -15.59 36.31 5.09
CA GLU A 463 -16.67 37.07 4.45
C GLU A 463 -17.43 36.23 3.42
N GLN A 464 -16.70 35.45 2.62
CA GLN A 464 -17.27 34.58 1.60
C GLN A 464 -16.26 33.49 1.19
N VAL A 465 -16.74 32.26 1.00
CA VAL A 465 -15.96 31.16 0.39
C VAL A 465 -16.69 30.63 -0.83
N THR A 466 -16.00 30.51 -1.96
CA THR A 466 -16.56 30.06 -3.24
C THR A 466 -15.84 28.82 -3.76
N PRO A 467 -16.26 27.60 -3.37
CA PRO A 467 -15.60 26.38 -3.82
C PRO A 467 -15.66 26.20 -5.34
N VAL A 468 -14.58 25.65 -5.89
CA VAL A 468 -14.43 25.30 -7.30
C VAL A 468 -14.89 23.85 -7.51
N TYR A 469 -15.71 23.62 -8.55
CA TYR A 469 -16.30 22.31 -8.84
C TYR A 469 -15.94 21.85 -10.26
N THR A 470 -15.59 20.57 -10.38
CA THR A 470 -15.33 19.90 -11.67
C THR A 470 -16.19 18.64 -11.78
N GLY A 471 -16.71 18.33 -12.98
CA GLY A 471 -17.60 17.18 -13.21
C GLY A 471 -19.02 17.31 -12.63
N ILE A 472 -19.32 18.38 -11.89
CA ILE A 472 -20.62 18.58 -11.25
C ILE A 472 -21.06 20.04 -11.32
N SER A 473 -22.37 20.27 -11.36
CA SER A 473 -22.94 21.63 -11.30
C SER A 473 -22.78 22.19 -9.89
N ALA A 474 -22.16 23.36 -9.78
CA ALA A 474 -21.99 24.05 -8.50
C ALA A 474 -23.35 24.28 -7.79
N PRO A 475 -23.45 24.04 -6.47
CA PRO A 475 -24.59 24.47 -5.68
C PRO A 475 -24.74 25.99 -5.72
N SER A 476 -25.97 26.49 -5.61
CA SER A 476 -26.31 27.88 -5.91
C SER A 476 -25.88 28.93 -4.87
N ALA A 477 -25.16 28.53 -3.83
CA ALA A 477 -24.81 29.38 -2.69
C ALA A 477 -23.34 29.19 -2.29
N SER A 478 -22.65 30.31 -2.08
CA SER A 478 -21.38 30.36 -1.35
C SER A 478 -21.61 30.11 0.14
N ILE A 479 -20.55 29.77 0.87
CA ILE A 479 -20.61 29.76 2.34
C ILE A 479 -20.85 31.22 2.81
N ALA A 480 -21.71 31.38 3.83
CA ALA A 480 -22.07 32.68 4.38
C ALA A 480 -20.98 33.22 5.31
N SER A 481 -20.99 34.52 5.61
CA SER A 481 -19.98 35.10 6.48
C SER A 481 -20.10 34.65 7.94
N PHE A 482 -18.95 34.43 8.58
CA PHE A 482 -18.83 34.12 10.01
C PHE A 482 -17.58 34.77 10.61
N SER A 483 -17.64 35.08 11.90
CA SER A 483 -16.46 35.49 12.68
C SER A 483 -15.77 34.25 13.24
N LEU A 484 -14.47 34.33 13.43
CA LEU A 484 -13.66 33.26 14.00
C LEU A 484 -12.63 33.86 14.96
N SER A 485 -12.67 33.43 16.22
CA SER A 485 -11.72 33.84 17.26
C SER A 485 -10.55 32.86 17.38
N ALA A 486 -9.40 33.32 17.87
CA ALA A 486 -8.23 32.45 18.03
C ALA A 486 -8.55 31.22 18.92
N GLY A 487 -8.28 30.01 18.40
CA GLY A 487 -8.64 28.73 19.04
C GLY A 487 -10.12 28.31 18.89
N GLU A 488 -10.91 29.00 18.06
CA GLU A 488 -12.22 28.54 17.58
C GLU A 488 -12.06 27.74 16.29
N THR A 489 -12.84 26.66 16.16
CA THR A 489 -12.89 25.82 14.95
C THR A 489 -14.30 25.88 14.36
N HIS A 490 -14.43 26.26 13.08
CA HIS A 490 -15.70 26.22 12.33
C HIS A 490 -15.63 25.16 11.24
N VAL A 491 -16.68 24.34 11.06
CA VAL A 491 -16.68 23.22 10.10
C VAL A 491 -17.86 23.33 9.15
N GLU A 492 -17.57 23.27 7.85
CA GLU A 492 -18.55 23.31 6.76
C GLU A 492 -18.49 22.02 5.94
N HIS A 493 -19.65 21.42 5.68
CA HIS A 493 -19.79 20.24 4.82
C HIS A 493 -20.47 20.62 3.50
N ILE A 494 -19.77 20.43 2.39
CA ILE A 494 -20.25 20.75 1.05
C ILE A 494 -20.94 19.52 0.45
N TYR A 495 -22.25 19.69 0.24
CA TYR A 495 -23.12 18.69 -0.36
C TYR A 495 -23.36 18.97 -1.84
N VAL A 496 -23.32 17.91 -2.65
CA VAL A 496 -23.55 17.96 -4.09
C VAL A 496 -24.69 17.04 -4.51
N ASN A 497 -25.30 17.32 -5.67
CA ASN A 497 -26.38 16.50 -6.25
C ASN A 497 -25.85 15.70 -7.45
N THR A 498 -25.73 14.38 -7.27
CA THR A 498 -25.20 13.43 -8.25
C THR A 498 -26.29 12.66 -9.01
N THR A 499 -27.58 12.88 -8.71
CA THR A 499 -28.70 12.09 -9.31
C THR A 499 -28.80 12.11 -10.84
N ALA A 500 -28.23 13.11 -11.50
CA ALA A 500 -28.23 13.25 -12.96
C ALA A 500 -26.94 12.77 -13.62
N LEU A 501 -25.96 12.31 -12.84
CA LEU A 501 -24.65 11.85 -13.31
C LEU A 501 -24.63 10.33 -13.46
N SER A 502 -23.97 9.84 -14.51
CA SER A 502 -23.81 8.42 -14.77
C SER A 502 -22.84 7.76 -13.79
N ASP A 503 -22.92 6.44 -13.68
CA ASP A 503 -21.90 5.64 -13.01
C ASP A 503 -20.52 5.85 -13.67
N GLY A 504 -19.44 5.85 -12.88
CA GLY A 504 -18.08 6.12 -13.36
C GLY A 504 -17.76 7.59 -13.65
N HIS A 505 -18.66 8.54 -13.34
CA HIS A 505 -18.41 9.96 -13.60
C HIS A 505 -17.51 10.58 -12.51
N PHE A 506 -16.37 11.14 -12.90
CA PHE A 506 -15.48 11.90 -12.02
C PHE A 506 -16.16 13.17 -11.52
N VAL A 507 -16.08 13.45 -10.22
CA VAL A 507 -16.47 14.72 -9.60
C VAL A 507 -15.39 15.19 -8.63
N SER A 508 -15.20 16.51 -8.58
CA SER A 508 -14.25 17.14 -7.65
C SER A 508 -14.81 18.45 -7.10
N ALA A 509 -14.48 18.74 -5.84
CA ALA A 509 -14.69 20.03 -5.19
C ALA A 509 -13.44 20.42 -4.38
N MET A 510 -13.07 21.70 -4.42
CA MET A 510 -11.96 22.25 -3.64
C MET A 510 -12.16 23.74 -3.33
N VAL A 511 -11.35 24.27 -2.42
CA VAL A 511 -11.16 25.70 -2.19
C VAL A 511 -9.69 26.05 -2.43
N THR A 512 -9.44 27.26 -2.91
CA THR A 512 -8.11 27.90 -2.95
C THR A 512 -8.15 29.16 -2.08
N ASP A 513 -7.00 29.68 -1.70
CA ASP A 513 -6.85 30.96 -0.98
C ASP A 513 -7.56 32.12 -1.71
N ASP A 514 -7.34 32.27 -3.02
CA ASP A 514 -8.01 33.23 -3.91
C ASP A 514 -9.56 33.11 -3.92
N ALA A 515 -10.11 31.98 -3.47
CA ALA A 515 -11.55 31.73 -3.41
C ALA A 515 -12.19 32.13 -2.06
N ILE A 516 -11.40 32.72 -1.15
CA ILE A 516 -11.79 33.15 0.19
C ILE A 516 -11.62 34.66 0.35
N SER A 517 -12.73 35.39 0.52
CA SER A 517 -12.68 36.77 1.02
C SER A 517 -12.69 36.75 2.54
N SER A 518 -11.72 37.39 3.19
CA SER A 518 -11.62 37.44 4.64
C SER A 518 -10.92 38.71 5.14
N SER A 519 -11.01 38.98 6.45
CA SER A 519 -10.28 40.08 7.10
C SER A 519 -8.91 39.66 7.68
N PHE A 520 -8.46 38.43 7.43
CA PHE A 520 -7.18 37.93 7.93
C PHE A 520 -6.02 38.42 7.06
N SER A 521 -4.84 38.62 7.66
CA SER A 521 -3.64 39.08 6.95
C SER A 521 -3.08 38.03 5.98
N LYS A 522 -3.32 36.75 6.28
CA LYS A 522 -2.89 35.60 5.49
C LYS A 522 -4.01 34.55 5.49
N VAL A 523 -4.22 33.90 4.34
CA VAL A 523 -5.08 32.73 4.20
C VAL A 523 -4.20 31.57 3.74
N ILE A 524 -4.41 30.40 4.34
CA ILE A 524 -3.70 29.16 4.04
C ILE A 524 -4.75 28.08 3.83
N VAL A 525 -4.63 27.30 2.76
CA VAL A 525 -5.53 26.18 2.47
C VAL A 525 -4.71 24.89 2.42
N ASN A 526 -4.86 24.07 3.46
CA ASN A 526 -4.12 22.82 3.64
C ASN A 526 -4.94 21.63 3.14
N GLY A 527 -4.28 20.64 2.56
CA GLY A 527 -4.93 19.42 2.06
C GLY A 527 -5.49 19.54 0.64
N TYR A 528 -5.97 18.40 0.12
CA TYR A 528 -6.19 18.19 -1.30
C TYR A 528 -7.66 18.33 -1.69
N ALA A 529 -7.91 18.63 -2.96
CA ALA A 529 -9.24 18.60 -3.54
C ALA A 529 -9.96 17.27 -3.25
N ALA A 530 -11.23 17.35 -2.83
CA ALA A 530 -12.06 16.18 -2.63
C ALA A 530 -12.52 15.63 -3.98
N ARG A 531 -12.00 14.47 -4.38
CA ARG A 531 -12.22 13.82 -5.68
C ARG A 531 -12.84 12.43 -5.50
N ALA A 532 -13.82 12.08 -6.33
CA ALA A 532 -14.53 10.80 -6.24
C ALA A 532 -15.19 10.42 -7.58
N TYR A 533 -15.56 9.13 -7.73
CA TYR A 533 -16.40 8.66 -8.83
C TYR A 533 -17.85 8.45 -8.38
N VAL A 534 -18.81 8.84 -9.22
CA VAL A 534 -20.24 8.64 -8.95
C VAL A 534 -20.66 7.20 -9.25
N GLY A 535 -21.39 6.56 -8.33
CA GLY A 535 -22.09 5.28 -8.53
C GLY A 535 -21.20 4.03 -8.54
N SER A 536 -20.14 4.03 -9.34
CA SER A 536 -19.11 2.98 -9.42
C SER A 536 -17.79 3.55 -9.91
N ALA A 537 -16.72 2.77 -9.77
CA ALA A 537 -15.43 3.04 -10.42
C ALA A 537 -15.54 2.91 -11.96
N PRO A 538 -14.70 3.64 -12.73
CA PRO A 538 -14.49 3.36 -14.15
C PRO A 538 -13.75 2.02 -14.36
N SER A 539 -13.88 1.45 -15.56
CA SER A 539 -13.22 0.19 -15.93
C SER A 539 -11.72 0.34 -16.25
N VAL A 540 -11.27 1.58 -16.46
CA VAL A 540 -9.90 1.99 -16.81
C VAL A 540 -9.43 2.97 -15.73
N VAL A 541 -8.15 2.93 -15.36
CA VAL A 541 -7.54 3.88 -14.43
C VAL A 541 -7.32 5.24 -15.10
N TYR A 542 -7.66 6.33 -14.40
CA TYR A 542 -7.38 7.70 -14.80
C TYR A 542 -6.49 8.38 -13.76
N ILE A 543 -5.43 9.05 -14.21
CA ILE A 543 -4.54 9.81 -13.33
C ILE A 543 -5.15 11.20 -13.10
N ASP A 544 -6.08 11.29 -12.14
CA ASP A 544 -6.87 12.48 -11.82
C ASP A 544 -6.98 12.80 -10.32
N GLY A 545 -6.48 11.92 -9.45
CA GLY A 545 -6.48 12.02 -7.99
C GLY A 545 -7.73 11.46 -7.30
N ALA A 546 -8.67 10.84 -8.03
CA ALA A 546 -9.78 10.09 -7.46
C ALA A 546 -9.43 8.59 -7.39
N PHE A 547 -8.71 8.16 -6.35
CA PHE A 547 -8.21 6.78 -6.18
C PHE A 547 -9.26 5.64 -6.07
N GLY A 548 -10.53 5.88 -6.44
CA GLY A 548 -11.59 4.87 -6.38
C GLY A 548 -11.57 3.85 -7.52
N ASP A 549 -10.90 4.17 -8.63
CA ASP A 549 -10.65 3.26 -9.75
C ASP A 549 -9.56 2.21 -9.46
N TRP A 550 -8.66 2.51 -8.53
CA TRP A 550 -7.69 1.59 -7.95
C TRP A 550 -8.27 0.57 -6.96
N TYR A 551 -9.54 0.73 -6.54
CA TYR A 551 -10.18 -0.21 -5.62
C TYR A 551 -10.17 -1.64 -6.18
N LEU A 552 -9.61 -2.59 -5.42
CA LEU A 552 -9.34 -3.98 -5.82
C LEU A 552 -8.29 -4.17 -6.95
N ARG A 553 -7.46 -3.16 -7.23
CA ARG A 553 -6.32 -3.21 -8.18
C ARG A 553 -4.96 -3.00 -7.51
N THR A 554 -4.92 -3.20 -6.20
CA THR A 554 -3.80 -2.95 -5.33
C THR A 554 -3.45 -4.21 -4.51
N ALA A 555 -2.19 -4.34 -4.15
CA ALA A 555 -1.69 -5.32 -3.19
C ALA A 555 -1.01 -4.59 -2.02
N SER A 556 -1.23 -5.08 -0.80
CA SER A 556 -0.44 -4.66 0.35
C SER A 556 1.02 -5.04 0.17
N ASP A 557 1.92 -4.29 0.79
CA ASP A 557 3.27 -4.77 0.96
C ASP A 557 3.28 -6.05 1.83
N VAL A 558 4.26 -6.91 1.56
CA VAL A 558 4.52 -8.21 2.21
C VAL A 558 5.79 -8.18 3.06
N ASP A 559 6.55 -7.10 2.99
CA ASP A 559 7.54 -6.72 3.99
C ASP A 559 6.92 -6.72 5.42
N THR A 560 7.78 -6.83 6.44
CA THR A 560 7.34 -6.91 7.84
C THR A 560 8.18 -6.06 8.80
N ILE A 561 9.02 -5.17 8.27
CA ILE A 561 9.94 -4.34 9.04
C ILE A 561 9.68 -2.87 8.67
N PRO A 562 8.69 -2.21 9.30
CA PRO A 562 8.37 -0.82 9.01
C PRO A 562 9.59 0.10 9.08
N ILE A 563 9.72 0.95 8.06
CA ILE A 563 10.72 1.99 7.94
C ILE A 563 10.48 3.03 9.05
N VAL A 564 11.57 3.60 9.58
CA VAL A 564 11.49 4.56 10.70
C VAL A 564 10.79 5.87 10.31
N ASN A 565 10.88 6.25 9.03
CA ASN A 565 10.19 7.38 8.44
C ASN A 565 8.91 6.88 7.73
N PRO A 566 7.70 7.10 8.29
CA PRO A 566 6.46 6.58 7.71
C PRO A 566 6.11 7.24 6.37
N ASN A 567 6.69 8.40 6.04
CA ASN A 567 6.42 9.15 4.81
C ASN A 567 6.99 8.46 3.55
N ILE A 568 7.90 7.50 3.73
CA ILE A 568 8.44 6.64 2.66
C ILE A 568 8.10 5.15 2.87
N ASP A 569 7.52 4.76 4.00
CA ASP A 569 7.13 3.38 4.35
C ASP A 569 5.93 2.95 3.51
N VAL A 570 6.15 2.12 2.48
CA VAL A 570 5.13 1.75 1.51
C VAL A 570 4.23 0.66 2.11
N THR A 571 2.92 0.87 2.04
CA THR A 571 1.92 -0.05 2.62
C THR A 571 1.07 -0.76 1.57
N GLU A 572 0.97 -0.19 0.37
CA GLU A 572 0.13 -0.71 -0.72
C GLU A 572 0.62 -0.18 -2.07
N VAL A 573 0.71 -1.04 -3.06
CA VAL A 573 1.10 -0.70 -4.44
C VAL A 573 0.11 -1.27 -5.46
N GLY A 574 0.02 -0.66 -6.63
CA GLY A 574 -0.89 -1.08 -7.69
C GLY A 574 -0.31 -0.85 -9.08
N VAL A 575 -0.80 -1.61 -10.05
CA VAL A 575 -0.43 -1.48 -11.46
C VAL A 575 -1.64 -1.69 -12.36
N PHE A 576 -1.80 -0.83 -13.36
CA PHE A 576 -2.79 -0.99 -14.41
C PHE A 576 -2.16 -0.68 -15.76
N ASN A 577 -1.86 -1.72 -16.52
CA ASN A 577 -1.23 -1.63 -17.82
C ASN A 577 -2.26 -1.87 -18.94
N THR A 578 -2.07 -1.23 -20.09
CA THR A 578 -2.84 -1.40 -21.33
C THR A 578 -1.91 -1.21 -22.53
N THR A 579 -2.36 -1.55 -23.74
CA THR A 579 -1.59 -1.26 -24.96
C THR A 579 -1.40 0.25 -25.25
N SER A 580 -2.10 1.12 -24.52
CA SER A 580 -2.04 2.59 -24.66
C SER A 580 -1.35 3.32 -23.51
N SER A 581 -1.44 2.79 -22.28
CA SER A 581 -1.03 3.46 -21.05
C SER A 581 -0.58 2.47 -19.99
N SER A 582 0.40 2.87 -19.20
CA SER A 582 0.90 2.13 -18.05
C SER A 582 0.78 3.04 -16.82
N SER A 583 -0.02 2.62 -15.86
CA SER A 583 -0.33 3.35 -14.64
C SER A 583 0.14 2.58 -13.41
N PHE A 584 0.54 3.31 -12.37
CA PHE A 584 1.05 2.78 -11.10
C PHE A 584 0.40 3.53 -9.93
N TYR A 585 0.22 2.84 -8.81
CA TYR A 585 -0.30 3.35 -7.54
C TYR A 585 0.68 3.03 -6.42
N ILE A 586 0.88 3.98 -5.52
CA ILE A 586 1.72 3.87 -4.33
C ILE A 586 0.95 4.48 -3.17
N LYS A 587 0.99 3.85 -2.00
CA LYS A 587 0.51 4.40 -0.73
C LYS A 587 1.54 4.19 0.37
N VAL A 588 1.77 5.22 1.19
CA VAL A 588 2.63 5.16 2.38
C VAL A 588 1.83 5.15 3.70
N ASP A 589 2.48 4.81 4.83
CA ASP A 589 1.86 4.86 6.17
C ASP A 589 1.68 6.31 6.67
N GLY A 590 2.65 7.17 6.34
CA GLY A 590 2.71 8.59 6.72
C GLY A 590 2.10 9.53 5.70
N GLU A 591 2.79 10.64 5.43
CA GLU A 591 2.42 11.63 4.41
C GLU A 591 3.27 11.46 3.14
N MET A 592 2.60 11.28 1.99
CA MET A 592 3.28 11.08 0.71
C MET A 592 3.94 12.38 0.24
N CYS A 593 5.17 12.30 -0.29
CA CYS A 593 5.92 13.47 -0.77
C CYS A 593 6.17 14.56 0.29
N ALA A 594 6.22 14.21 1.58
CA ALA A 594 6.43 15.17 2.66
C ALA A 594 7.83 15.83 2.61
N GLY A 595 8.87 15.05 2.34
CA GLY A 595 10.26 15.51 2.37
C GLY A 595 10.68 16.01 3.75
N ALA A 596 11.49 17.07 3.78
CA ALA A 596 11.89 17.75 5.01
C ALA A 596 12.04 19.27 4.85
N TYR A 597 12.02 19.97 5.98
CA TYR A 597 12.31 21.41 6.04
C TYR A 597 13.81 21.69 6.00
N VAL A 598 14.58 20.83 6.69
CA VAL A 598 16.04 20.95 6.85
C VAL A 598 16.67 19.58 6.59
N PRO A 599 17.34 19.36 5.44
CA PRO A 599 18.01 18.10 5.09
C PRO A 599 19.39 17.98 5.74
N ALA A 600 19.46 18.26 7.05
CA ALA A 600 20.69 18.22 7.84
C ALA A 600 20.43 18.05 9.34
N LEU A 601 20.82 16.90 9.90
CA LEU A 601 20.85 16.72 11.35
C LEU A 601 22.00 17.51 12.01
N ARG A 602 21.70 18.23 13.08
CA ARG A 602 22.71 18.90 13.90
C ARG A 602 23.28 17.97 14.98
N GLY A 603 24.60 17.98 15.07
CA GLY A 603 25.38 17.16 16.01
C GLY A 603 26.42 18.02 16.73
N LYS A 604 26.82 17.57 17.92
CA LYS A 604 27.80 18.31 18.74
C LYS A 604 29.14 18.43 18.02
N PRO A 605 29.80 19.60 18.07
CA PRO A 605 31.05 19.83 17.35
C PRO A 605 32.15 18.86 17.78
N VAL A 606 32.68 18.11 16.80
CA VAL A 606 33.80 17.17 17.00
C VAL A 606 35.10 17.88 16.62
N PRO A 607 36.15 17.87 17.48
CA PRO A 607 37.41 18.53 17.15
C PRO A 607 38.19 17.74 16.08
N GLY A 608 38.09 18.18 14.83
CA GLY A 608 38.81 17.63 13.69
C GLY A 608 39.16 18.70 12.64
N SER A 609 40.33 18.59 12.02
CA SER A 609 40.77 19.50 10.96
C SER A 609 40.18 19.09 9.61
N GLY A 610 39.06 19.69 9.22
CA GLY A 610 38.45 19.51 7.90
C GLY A 610 39.14 20.35 6.82
N SER A 611 39.55 19.71 5.73
CA SER A 611 39.82 20.41 4.46
C SER A 611 38.49 20.71 3.79
N VAL A 612 38.35 21.86 3.13
CA VAL A 612 37.11 22.24 2.42
C VAL A 612 36.95 21.32 1.21
N VAL A 613 35.99 20.41 1.28
CA VAL A 613 35.42 19.70 0.13
C VAL A 613 34.31 20.61 -0.42
N PRO A 614 34.13 20.75 -1.76
CA PRO A 614 32.96 21.44 -2.31
C PRO A 614 31.68 20.81 -1.76
N SER A 615 30.68 21.61 -1.43
CA SER A 615 29.37 21.09 -1.04
C SER A 615 28.73 20.40 -2.24
N GLU A 616 28.36 19.13 -2.07
CA GLU A 616 27.47 18.44 -3.01
C GLU A 616 26.07 19.03 -2.90
N ARG A 617 25.32 19.04 -4.01
CA ARG A 617 23.91 19.48 -4.03
C ARG A 617 23.11 18.64 -3.03
N ARG A 618 22.33 19.28 -2.16
CA ARG A 618 21.47 18.61 -1.17
C ARG A 618 20.06 19.13 -1.27
N THR A 619 19.10 18.26 -1.52
CA THR A 619 17.67 18.60 -1.47
C THR A 619 17.00 17.92 -0.29
N ALA A 620 15.84 18.44 0.08
CA ALA A 620 14.99 17.88 1.12
C ALA A 620 13.82 17.04 0.56
N GLU A 621 13.83 16.78 -0.75
CA GLU A 621 12.80 16.04 -1.47
C GLU A 621 12.74 14.57 -1.02
N ASP A 622 11.53 14.04 -0.87
CA ASP A 622 11.31 12.60 -0.98
C ASP A 622 11.22 12.23 -2.47
N ILE A 623 11.74 11.05 -2.83
CA ILE A 623 11.85 10.59 -4.20
C ILE A 623 11.20 9.21 -4.33
N LEU A 624 10.24 9.12 -5.24
CA LEU A 624 9.67 7.86 -5.73
C LEU A 624 10.35 7.49 -7.05
N ARG A 625 10.80 6.25 -7.18
CA ARG A 625 11.28 5.64 -8.42
C ARG A 625 10.48 4.38 -8.74
N ILE A 626 10.07 4.27 -9.99
CA ILE A 626 9.43 3.07 -10.54
C ILE A 626 10.35 2.54 -11.62
N TYR A 627 11.14 1.53 -11.27
CA TYR A 627 12.04 0.82 -12.19
C TYR A 627 11.22 -0.18 -12.99
N ILE A 628 11.30 -0.11 -14.32
CA ILE A 628 10.43 -0.86 -15.23
C ILE A 628 11.28 -1.66 -16.21
N ASP A 629 11.07 -2.96 -16.20
CA ASP A 629 11.59 -3.94 -17.15
C ASP A 629 10.52 -4.13 -18.25
N SER A 630 10.85 -3.76 -19.48
CA SER A 630 9.90 -3.68 -20.60
C SER A 630 9.98 -4.84 -21.57
N ASP A 631 11.08 -5.60 -21.54
CA ASP A 631 11.29 -6.79 -22.36
C ASP A 631 11.14 -8.11 -21.57
N LEU A 632 11.02 -8.03 -20.24
CA LEU A 632 10.90 -9.13 -19.28
C LEU A 632 12.16 -10.00 -19.17
N PHE A 633 13.34 -9.43 -19.44
CA PHE A 633 14.63 -10.11 -19.33
C PHE A 633 15.58 -9.41 -18.36
N ALA A 634 15.80 -10.01 -17.19
CA ALA A 634 16.78 -9.54 -16.19
C ALA A 634 18.26 -9.49 -16.66
N SER A 635 18.56 -9.86 -17.91
CA SER A 635 19.87 -9.72 -18.56
C SER A 635 20.05 -8.41 -19.34
N THR A 636 18.96 -7.67 -19.58
CA THR A 636 18.91 -6.35 -20.22
C THR A 636 18.63 -5.27 -19.16
N GLY A 637 18.68 -3.99 -19.53
CA GLY A 637 18.44 -2.89 -18.59
C GLY A 637 19.43 -2.76 -17.42
N TYR A 638 18.99 -2.06 -16.37
CA TYR A 638 19.67 -1.89 -15.09
C TYR A 638 19.22 -2.97 -14.10
N LEU A 639 20.16 -3.80 -13.64
CA LEU A 639 19.84 -4.92 -12.75
C LEU A 639 19.35 -4.43 -11.38
N MET A 640 18.10 -4.77 -11.05
CA MET A 640 17.47 -4.50 -9.76
C MET A 640 17.04 -5.81 -9.10
N SER A 641 17.17 -5.92 -7.78
CA SER A 641 16.84 -7.14 -7.02
C SER A 641 16.23 -6.79 -5.66
N VAL A 642 15.17 -7.51 -5.31
CA VAL A 642 14.57 -7.59 -3.96
C VAL A 642 14.37 -9.06 -3.60
N GLU A 643 13.91 -9.37 -2.39
CA GLU A 643 13.71 -10.76 -1.94
C GLU A 643 12.70 -11.54 -2.81
N SER A 644 11.67 -10.86 -3.32
CA SER A 644 10.62 -11.46 -4.15
C SER A 644 10.99 -11.65 -5.63
N LYS A 645 11.92 -10.85 -6.18
CA LYS A 645 12.23 -10.84 -7.63
C LYS A 645 13.51 -10.12 -8.04
N ILE A 646 13.92 -10.35 -9.29
CA ILE A 646 15.00 -9.68 -10.00
C ILE A 646 14.45 -9.19 -11.35
N ILE A 647 14.76 -7.95 -11.74
CA ILE A 647 14.34 -7.37 -13.03
C ILE A 647 15.51 -6.67 -13.74
N GLY A 648 15.38 -6.51 -15.06
CA GLY A 648 16.29 -5.77 -15.93
C GLY A 648 15.68 -4.43 -16.33
N ALA A 649 15.83 -3.40 -15.50
CA ALA A 649 15.07 -2.15 -15.68
C ALA A 649 15.55 -1.33 -16.90
N ASP A 650 14.81 -1.39 -18.00
CA ASP A 650 15.00 -0.58 -19.20
C ASP A 650 14.66 0.90 -18.97
N TYR A 651 13.65 1.15 -18.13
CA TYR A 651 13.07 2.46 -17.89
C TYR A 651 12.96 2.74 -16.38
N MET A 652 12.91 4.02 -16.03
CA MET A 652 12.66 4.47 -14.67
C MET A 652 11.77 5.71 -14.73
N ILE A 653 10.67 5.71 -13.98
CA ILE A 653 9.91 6.93 -13.72
C ILE A 653 10.36 7.46 -12.36
N GLU A 654 10.84 8.71 -12.30
CA GLU A 654 11.15 9.40 -11.04
C GLU A 654 10.09 10.47 -10.79
N VAL A 655 9.55 10.51 -9.57
CA VAL A 655 8.72 11.59 -9.05
C VAL A 655 9.38 12.11 -7.79
N ARG A 656 9.61 13.42 -7.73
CA ARG A 656 10.19 14.12 -6.57
C ARG A 656 9.10 14.95 -5.93
N GLY A 657 9.03 14.95 -4.61
CA GLY A 657 8.03 15.70 -3.88
C GLY A 657 8.54 16.26 -2.57
N LEU A 658 7.87 17.31 -2.12
CA LEU A 658 8.25 18.11 -0.97
C LEU A 658 6.98 18.80 -0.42
N PHE A 659 6.81 18.82 0.90
CA PHE A 659 5.65 19.40 1.61
C PHE A 659 4.28 18.86 1.13
N GLY A 660 4.21 17.59 0.73
CA GLY A 660 2.99 16.96 0.22
C GLY A 660 2.74 17.20 -1.28
N GLU A 661 3.57 18.01 -1.94
CA GLU A 661 3.40 18.35 -3.36
C GLU A 661 4.38 17.62 -4.27
N ILE A 662 4.01 17.46 -5.55
CA ILE A 662 4.87 16.91 -6.59
C ILE A 662 5.71 18.04 -7.18
N ALA A 663 6.95 18.17 -6.72
CA ALA A 663 7.91 19.17 -7.19
C ALA A 663 8.39 18.89 -8.62
N SER A 664 8.65 17.63 -8.99
CA SER A 664 9.00 17.27 -10.37
C SER A 664 8.72 15.80 -10.72
N LYS A 665 8.74 15.51 -12.02
CA LYS A 665 8.46 14.18 -12.58
C LYS A 665 9.21 13.98 -13.89
N SER A 666 9.79 12.81 -14.10
CA SER A 666 10.62 12.51 -15.27
C SER A 666 10.60 11.02 -15.61
N VAL A 667 10.76 10.69 -16.89
CA VAL A 667 11.04 9.33 -17.35
C VAL A 667 12.49 9.26 -17.80
N TYR A 668 13.16 8.17 -17.49
CA TYR A 668 14.50 7.86 -17.93
C TYR A 668 14.52 6.51 -18.65
N ARG A 669 15.48 6.34 -19.57
CA ARG A 669 15.81 5.09 -20.22
C ARG A 669 17.26 4.73 -19.93
N TYR A 670 17.50 3.46 -19.59
CA TYR A 670 18.83 2.92 -19.37
C TYR A 670 19.47 2.53 -20.70
N MET A 671 20.63 3.12 -21.01
CA MET A 671 21.43 2.80 -22.19
C MET A 671 22.91 3.04 -21.88
N SER A 672 23.80 2.20 -22.43
CA SER A 672 25.27 2.39 -22.29
C SER A 672 25.74 2.54 -20.83
N ASN A 673 25.12 1.79 -19.92
CA ASN A 673 25.35 1.83 -18.46
C ASN A 673 25.03 3.17 -17.78
N SER A 674 24.15 4.00 -18.35
CA SER A 674 23.66 5.22 -17.69
C SER A 674 22.16 5.48 -17.94
N TRP A 675 21.54 6.20 -17.01
CA TRP A 675 20.19 6.73 -17.17
C TRP A 675 20.21 7.98 -18.05
N SER A 676 19.27 8.06 -18.99
CA SER A 676 19.10 9.20 -19.90
C SER A 676 17.64 9.65 -19.93
N THR A 677 17.38 10.96 -19.81
CA THR A 677 16.02 11.51 -19.76
C THR A 677 15.28 11.28 -21.07
N VAL A 678 14.06 10.73 -20.97
CA VAL A 678 13.10 10.63 -22.07
C VAL A 678 12.15 11.81 -22.00
N GLY A 679 12.15 12.65 -23.02
CA GLY A 679 11.26 13.82 -23.12
C GLY A 679 9.80 13.42 -23.36
N ALA A 680 9.11 12.97 -22.32
CA ALA A 680 7.74 12.49 -22.36
C ALA A 680 6.90 13.05 -21.19
N THR A 681 5.59 13.19 -21.42
CA THR A 681 4.66 13.63 -20.38
C THR A 681 4.41 12.52 -19.37
N VAL A 682 4.69 12.81 -18.10
CA VAL A 682 4.24 12.01 -16.95
C VAL A 682 2.99 12.67 -16.36
N ASN A 683 1.89 11.93 -16.30
CA ASN A 683 0.76 12.32 -15.47
C ASN A 683 1.01 11.78 -14.07
N ALA A 684 0.73 12.58 -13.04
CA ALA A 684 0.79 12.14 -11.66
C ALA A 684 -0.21 12.95 -10.84
N ALA A 685 -0.83 12.32 -9.85
CA ALA A 685 -1.75 12.95 -8.90
C ALA A 685 -1.54 12.35 -7.51
N ILE A 686 -1.88 13.14 -6.48
CA ILE A 686 -1.54 12.87 -5.08
C ILE A 686 -2.70 13.26 -4.15
N ASP A 687 -2.82 12.52 -3.05
CA ASP A 687 -3.42 12.96 -1.78
C ASP A 687 -2.45 12.69 -0.61
N SER A 688 -2.88 12.92 0.63
CA SER A 688 -2.01 12.86 1.80
C SER A 688 -1.28 11.54 1.98
N GLN A 689 -1.78 10.40 1.47
CA GLN A 689 -1.08 9.12 1.63
C GLN A 689 -0.82 8.39 0.31
N ARG A 690 -1.48 8.79 -0.78
CA ARG A 690 -1.54 8.04 -2.03
C ARG A 690 -1.03 8.88 -3.18
N LEU A 691 -0.28 8.25 -4.07
CA LEU A 691 0.20 8.84 -5.31
C LEU A 691 -0.02 7.85 -6.44
N GLU A 692 -0.54 8.37 -7.55
CA GLU A 692 -0.68 7.63 -8.80
C GLU A 692 0.13 8.28 -9.92
N VAL A 693 0.70 7.45 -10.79
CA VAL A 693 1.54 7.88 -11.92
C VAL A 693 1.08 7.18 -13.18
N GLY A 694 1.08 7.87 -14.32
CA GLY A 694 0.77 7.25 -15.61
C GLY A 694 1.57 7.84 -16.77
N VAL A 695 2.00 6.95 -17.65
CA VAL A 695 2.69 7.26 -18.90
C VAL A 695 2.00 6.54 -20.07
N LEU A 696 2.22 6.99 -21.30
CA LEU A 696 1.82 6.22 -22.48
C LEU A 696 2.68 4.96 -22.59
N ALA A 697 2.08 3.80 -22.84
CA ALA A 697 2.80 2.53 -22.93
C ALA A 697 3.91 2.56 -23.99
N SER A 698 3.74 3.35 -25.06
CA SER A 698 4.73 3.56 -26.12
C SER A 698 5.97 4.37 -25.70
N VAL A 699 5.98 5.01 -24.53
CA VAL A 699 7.15 5.73 -24.00
C VAL A 699 8.15 4.76 -23.35
N ILE A 700 7.62 3.73 -22.70
CA ILE A 700 8.34 2.74 -21.89
C ILE A 700 8.28 1.32 -22.48
N ASN A 701 7.88 1.19 -23.74
CA ASN A 701 7.61 -0.08 -24.44
C ASN A 701 6.63 -1.07 -23.78
N GLY A 702 5.91 -0.69 -22.72
CA GLY A 702 5.05 -1.57 -21.90
C GLY A 702 3.81 -2.15 -22.61
N GLY A 703 3.70 -2.05 -23.93
CA GLY A 703 2.54 -2.52 -24.70
C GLY A 703 2.41 -4.03 -24.82
N GLU A 704 3.49 -4.79 -24.58
CA GLU A 704 3.50 -6.27 -24.64
C GLU A 704 3.51 -6.93 -23.24
N GLY A 705 3.46 -6.11 -22.19
CA GLY A 705 3.73 -6.50 -20.80
C GLY A 705 4.78 -5.58 -20.19
N LEU A 706 4.94 -5.65 -18.87
CA LEU A 706 6.07 -5.04 -18.14
C LEU A 706 6.20 -5.73 -16.79
N ASP A 707 7.39 -5.63 -16.20
CA ASP A 707 7.59 -5.88 -14.79
C ASP A 707 8.20 -4.65 -14.11
N PHE A 708 8.09 -4.53 -12.78
CA PHE A 708 8.60 -3.37 -12.06
C PHE A 708 9.04 -3.65 -10.61
N ILE A 709 9.85 -2.73 -10.11
CA ILE A 709 10.19 -2.54 -8.69
C ILE A 709 9.98 -1.07 -8.35
N ILE A 710 9.33 -0.79 -7.22
CA ILE A 710 9.12 0.56 -6.69
C ILE A 710 10.15 0.79 -5.59
N GLU A 711 10.75 1.97 -5.57
CA GLU A 711 11.62 2.46 -4.52
C GLU A 711 11.11 3.83 -4.07
N THR A 712 10.97 4.04 -2.76
CA THR A 712 10.86 5.37 -2.15
C THR A 712 12.19 5.68 -1.46
N THR A 713 12.59 6.93 -1.41
CA THR A 713 13.84 7.37 -0.77
C THR A 713 13.68 8.76 -0.20
N ASP A 714 14.12 8.98 1.04
CA ASP A 714 14.14 10.32 1.64
C ASP A 714 15.50 11.03 1.51
N TRP A 715 15.51 12.30 1.90
CA TRP A 715 16.68 13.17 1.93
C TRP A 715 17.89 12.62 2.72
N ASN A 716 17.66 11.68 3.67
CA ASN A 716 18.69 11.07 4.51
C ASN A 716 19.13 9.69 3.96
N HIS A 717 18.74 9.37 2.72
CA HIS A 717 19.01 8.10 2.04
C HIS A 717 18.45 6.87 2.76
N ARG A 718 17.41 7.01 3.57
CA ARG A 718 16.58 5.86 3.93
C ARG A 718 15.72 5.54 2.71
N GLN A 719 15.60 4.26 2.41
CA GLN A 719 14.86 3.78 1.25
C GLN A 719 13.94 2.63 1.66
N ASP A 720 12.80 2.55 1.01
CA ASP A 720 11.94 1.38 1.00
C ASP A 720 11.86 0.85 -0.44
N ILE A 721 11.76 -0.47 -0.62
CA ILE A 721 11.77 -1.09 -1.96
C ILE A 721 10.77 -2.24 -2.05
N VAL A 722 9.73 -2.03 -2.84
CA VAL A 722 8.63 -2.97 -3.07
C VAL A 722 8.76 -3.64 -4.42
N GLY A 723 8.82 -4.96 -4.44
CA GLY A 723 8.65 -5.77 -5.64
C GLY A 723 7.55 -6.79 -5.43
N LEU A 724 6.51 -6.75 -6.25
CA LEU A 724 5.43 -7.73 -6.23
C LEU A 724 5.88 -9.04 -6.88
N ASP A 725 5.63 -10.19 -6.27
CA ASP A 725 5.91 -11.48 -6.93
C ASP A 725 5.06 -11.67 -8.21
N SER A 726 5.43 -12.64 -9.04
CA SER A 726 4.76 -12.88 -10.33
C SER A 726 3.29 -13.27 -10.19
N ASP A 727 2.89 -13.94 -9.11
CA ASP A 727 1.49 -14.34 -8.87
C ASP A 727 0.64 -13.12 -8.48
N THR A 728 1.20 -12.21 -7.68
CA THR A 728 0.56 -10.94 -7.29
C THR A 728 0.48 -9.97 -8.46
N MET A 729 1.55 -9.84 -9.26
CA MET A 729 1.54 -9.10 -10.52
C MET A 729 0.46 -9.60 -11.50
N LEU A 730 0.31 -10.92 -11.60
CA LEU A 730 -0.72 -11.55 -12.43
C LEU A 730 -2.14 -11.25 -11.93
N ALA A 731 -2.33 -11.17 -10.60
CA ALA A 731 -3.59 -10.79 -9.99
C ALA A 731 -3.94 -9.31 -10.23
N LEU A 732 -2.99 -8.37 -10.04
CA LEU A 732 -3.25 -6.93 -10.16
C LEU A 732 -3.43 -6.46 -11.60
N THR A 733 -2.58 -6.90 -12.52
CA THR A 733 -2.64 -6.47 -13.93
C THR A 733 -3.86 -7.02 -14.68
N GLY A 734 -4.59 -7.97 -14.09
CA GLY A 734 -5.61 -8.77 -14.78
C GLY A 734 -5.04 -9.66 -15.89
N GLY A 735 -3.71 -9.72 -16.01
CA GLY A 735 -2.97 -10.39 -17.06
C GLY A 735 -3.23 -9.81 -18.45
N ILE A 736 -2.45 -8.80 -18.87
CA ILE A 736 -2.16 -8.70 -20.31
C ILE A 736 -1.40 -9.99 -20.68
N ALA A 737 -1.96 -10.73 -21.65
CA ALA A 737 -1.54 -12.03 -22.16
C ALA A 737 -1.91 -13.30 -21.36
N LEU A 738 -2.10 -13.27 -20.03
CA LEU A 738 -2.63 -14.43 -19.27
C LEU A 738 -3.57 -14.00 -18.14
N THR A 739 -4.87 -13.89 -18.43
CA THR A 739 -5.88 -13.68 -17.40
C THR A 739 -5.83 -14.81 -16.37
N ALA A 740 -6.01 -14.48 -15.08
CA ALA A 740 -6.12 -15.45 -13.98
C ALA A 740 -7.41 -16.28 -14.10
N GLY A 741 -7.43 -17.18 -15.08
CA GLY A 741 -8.47 -18.16 -15.26
C GLY A 741 -8.46 -19.18 -14.11
N THR A 742 -9.58 -19.86 -13.96
CA THR A 742 -9.65 -21.13 -13.23
C THR A 742 -8.54 -22.10 -13.66
N LYS A 743 -8.01 -22.87 -12.70
CA LYS A 743 -6.95 -23.86 -12.94
C LYS A 743 -7.59 -25.22 -13.15
N SER A 744 -7.25 -25.88 -14.26
CA SER A 744 -7.79 -27.19 -14.67
C SER A 744 -6.70 -28.27 -14.75
N TRP A 745 -7.07 -29.49 -14.38
CA TRP A 745 -6.21 -30.67 -14.37
C TRP A 745 -6.98 -31.93 -14.79
N VAL A 746 -6.28 -32.88 -15.41
CA VAL A 746 -6.84 -34.20 -15.71
C VAL A 746 -6.96 -34.99 -14.40
N VAL A 747 -8.16 -35.47 -14.10
CA VAL A 747 -8.39 -36.48 -13.05
C VAL A 747 -7.92 -37.84 -13.56
N GLN A 748 -8.49 -38.29 -14.68
CA GLN A 748 -8.19 -39.57 -15.30
C GLN A 748 -8.72 -39.63 -16.74
N SER A 749 -8.23 -40.56 -17.54
CA SER A 749 -8.91 -40.95 -18.79
C SER A 749 -10.14 -41.85 -18.53
N SER A 750 -11.13 -41.77 -19.41
CA SER A 750 -12.28 -42.68 -19.50
C SER A 750 -12.42 -43.20 -20.94
N ILE A 751 -13.08 -44.35 -21.12
CA ILE A 751 -13.44 -44.87 -22.46
C ILE A 751 -14.85 -44.44 -22.91
N ASP A 752 -15.51 -43.57 -22.14
CA ASP A 752 -16.89 -43.15 -22.34
C ASP A 752 -17.02 -41.61 -22.26
N SER A 753 -17.71 -40.99 -23.23
CA SER A 753 -17.97 -39.54 -23.25
C SER A 753 -19.00 -39.11 -22.19
N ALA A 754 -19.73 -40.06 -21.60
CA ALA A 754 -20.69 -39.86 -20.53
C ALA A 754 -20.06 -39.94 -19.12
N ALA A 755 -18.73 -39.90 -18.98
CA ALA A 755 -18.04 -40.08 -17.69
C ALA A 755 -18.55 -39.14 -16.57
N THR A 756 -18.89 -37.89 -16.91
CA THR A 756 -19.47 -36.88 -16.00
C THR A 756 -20.96 -36.60 -16.26
N ALA A 757 -21.68 -37.50 -16.94
CA ALA A 757 -23.07 -37.29 -17.38
C ALA A 757 -24.05 -36.87 -16.27
N MET A 758 -25.11 -36.18 -16.71
CA MET A 758 -26.21 -35.64 -15.89
C MET A 758 -25.78 -34.44 -15.02
N SER A 759 -25.74 -33.24 -15.61
CA SER A 759 -25.18 -32.01 -15.01
C SER A 759 -25.77 -31.58 -13.67
N TYR A 760 -27.04 -31.92 -13.46
CA TYR A 760 -27.77 -31.62 -12.25
C TYR A 760 -27.33 -32.52 -11.08
N GLN A 761 -26.93 -33.77 -11.34
CA GLN A 761 -26.43 -34.69 -10.32
C GLN A 761 -25.09 -34.24 -9.76
N ARG A 762 -24.92 -34.31 -8.43
CA ARG A 762 -23.65 -33.98 -7.77
C ARG A 762 -22.67 -35.15 -7.89
N LYS A 763 -21.41 -34.82 -8.19
CA LYS A 763 -20.29 -35.79 -8.31
C LYS A 763 -18.97 -35.34 -7.66
N LEU A 764 -18.95 -34.12 -7.12
CA LEU A 764 -17.80 -33.50 -6.44
C LEU A 764 -18.16 -33.20 -4.98
N PHE A 765 -17.20 -33.39 -4.07
CA PHE A 765 -17.25 -32.82 -2.73
C PHE A 765 -15.85 -32.47 -2.20
N TYR A 766 -15.79 -31.57 -1.22
CA TYR A 766 -14.59 -31.23 -0.47
C TYR A 766 -14.79 -31.68 0.98
N ASP A 767 -13.85 -32.44 1.53
CA ASP A 767 -14.00 -33.07 2.85
C ASP A 767 -13.46 -32.25 4.03
N GLY A 768 -12.82 -31.11 3.75
CA GLY A 768 -12.05 -30.29 4.71
C GLY A 768 -10.53 -30.39 4.54
N SER A 769 -10.05 -31.27 3.66
CA SER A 769 -8.62 -31.41 3.30
C SER A 769 -8.41 -31.86 1.85
N ASN A 770 -9.33 -32.63 1.28
CA ASN A 770 -9.25 -33.23 -0.04
C ASN A 770 -10.44 -32.84 -0.92
N PHE A 771 -10.18 -32.65 -2.21
CA PHE A 771 -11.22 -32.74 -3.24
C PHE A 771 -11.43 -34.20 -3.61
N TRP A 772 -12.70 -34.59 -3.78
CA TRP A 772 -13.10 -35.92 -4.22
C TRP A 772 -13.90 -35.83 -5.52
N SER A 773 -13.47 -36.57 -6.53
CA SER A 773 -14.14 -36.68 -7.84
C SER A 773 -14.72 -38.07 -8.01
N LEU A 774 -15.99 -38.14 -8.37
CA LEU A 774 -16.66 -39.37 -8.81
C LEU A 774 -17.02 -39.25 -10.29
N TYR A 775 -16.74 -40.29 -11.07
CA TYR A 775 -17.06 -40.35 -12.49
C TYR A 775 -17.19 -41.81 -12.94
N TRP A 776 -17.65 -41.99 -14.18
CA TRP A 776 -17.83 -43.29 -14.82
C TRP A 776 -16.66 -43.60 -15.77
N ASP A 777 -15.99 -44.75 -15.58
CA ASP A 777 -14.82 -45.16 -16.40
C ASP A 777 -15.18 -45.93 -17.68
N GLY A 778 -16.47 -46.10 -17.97
CA GLY A 778 -16.96 -47.02 -19.01
C GLY A 778 -17.38 -48.41 -18.49
N SER A 779 -17.24 -48.70 -17.19
CA SER A 779 -17.62 -49.98 -16.57
C SER A 779 -18.13 -49.88 -15.13
N ASN A 780 -17.67 -48.90 -14.33
CA ASN A 780 -18.06 -48.67 -12.94
C ASN A 780 -18.05 -47.16 -12.60
N THR A 781 -18.72 -46.79 -11.50
CA THR A 781 -18.47 -45.48 -10.87
C THR A 781 -17.23 -45.58 -9.99
N ILE A 782 -16.22 -44.80 -10.32
CA ILE A 782 -14.93 -44.71 -9.62
C ILE A 782 -14.95 -43.50 -8.69
N TYR A 783 -14.04 -43.47 -7.72
CA TYR A 783 -13.74 -42.28 -6.95
C TYR A 783 -12.22 -42.08 -6.82
N GLU A 784 -11.79 -40.84 -6.97
CA GLU A 784 -10.40 -40.40 -6.79
C GLU A 784 -10.34 -39.20 -5.84
N TYR A 785 -9.20 -38.99 -5.19
CA TYR A 785 -8.96 -37.81 -4.35
C TYR A 785 -7.77 -37.00 -4.84
N SER A 786 -7.79 -35.70 -4.52
CA SER A 786 -6.64 -34.80 -4.58
C SER A 786 -6.48 -34.08 -3.25
N GLY A 787 -5.27 -34.15 -2.68
CA GLY A 787 -4.87 -33.47 -1.44
C GLY A 787 -4.02 -32.20 -1.66
N ASP A 788 -3.76 -31.83 -2.92
CA ASP A 788 -2.85 -30.75 -3.34
C ASP A 788 -3.58 -29.65 -4.15
N GLY A 789 -4.89 -29.52 -3.94
CA GLY A 789 -5.70 -28.48 -4.57
C GLY A 789 -6.20 -28.81 -5.97
N GLY A 790 -6.19 -30.08 -6.37
CA GLY A 790 -6.66 -30.57 -7.67
C GLY A 790 -5.55 -30.93 -8.65
N GLN A 791 -4.27 -30.79 -8.27
CA GLN A 791 -3.12 -30.93 -9.17
C GLN A 791 -2.79 -32.39 -9.48
N THR A 792 -2.82 -33.25 -8.47
CA THR A 792 -2.65 -34.71 -8.64
C THR A 792 -3.85 -35.46 -8.10
N TRP A 793 -4.21 -36.53 -8.80
CA TRP A 793 -5.36 -37.39 -8.49
C TRP A 793 -4.89 -38.82 -8.22
N THR A 794 -5.46 -39.41 -7.16
CA THR A 794 -5.11 -40.77 -6.72
C THR A 794 -6.34 -41.67 -6.76
N ASN A 795 -6.29 -42.69 -7.62
CA ASN A 795 -7.34 -43.68 -7.77
C ASN A 795 -7.59 -44.45 -6.46
N SER A 796 -8.83 -44.38 -5.96
CA SER A 796 -9.25 -45.05 -4.72
C SER A 796 -10.17 -46.26 -4.96
N GLY A 797 -10.43 -46.60 -6.23
CA GLY A 797 -11.19 -47.77 -6.67
C GLY A 797 -12.67 -47.52 -6.98
N SER A 798 -13.44 -48.60 -7.11
CA SER A 798 -14.88 -48.56 -7.41
C SER A 798 -15.72 -48.21 -6.17
N VAL A 799 -16.71 -47.34 -6.36
CA VAL A 799 -17.73 -47.03 -5.34
C VAL A 799 -18.60 -48.25 -5.05
N PHE A 800 -18.96 -49.04 -6.06
CA PHE A 800 -19.87 -50.19 -5.93
C PHE A 800 -19.13 -51.53 -5.98
N THR A 801 -19.67 -52.53 -5.28
CA THR A 801 -19.16 -53.92 -5.32
C THR A 801 -19.65 -54.69 -6.54
N ARG A 802 -20.75 -54.23 -7.13
CA ARG A 802 -21.32 -54.72 -8.38
C ARG A 802 -20.93 -53.83 -9.54
N ALA A 803 -20.68 -54.48 -10.69
CA ALA A 803 -20.38 -53.81 -11.95
C ALA A 803 -21.57 -53.03 -12.53
N LEU A 804 -21.25 -52.10 -13.44
CA LEU A 804 -22.17 -51.32 -14.25
C LEU A 804 -23.06 -50.30 -13.51
N VAL A 805 -22.81 -50.04 -12.22
CA VAL A 805 -23.50 -48.95 -11.50
C VAL A 805 -22.93 -47.61 -11.99
N GLY A 806 -23.73 -46.90 -12.79
CA GLY A 806 -23.36 -45.64 -13.48
C GLY A 806 -24.38 -44.53 -13.24
N GLU A 807 -24.18 -43.39 -13.91
CA GLU A 807 -25.02 -42.18 -13.81
C GLU A 807 -25.34 -41.79 -12.35
N CYS A 808 -24.30 -41.85 -11.51
CA CYS A 808 -24.47 -41.71 -10.07
C CYS A 808 -24.62 -40.26 -9.61
N SER A 809 -25.42 -40.07 -8.58
CA SER A 809 -25.46 -38.84 -7.78
C SER A 809 -24.92 -39.10 -6.38
N LEU A 810 -24.23 -38.13 -5.80
CA LEU A 810 -23.77 -38.17 -4.41
C LEU A 810 -24.42 -37.10 -3.52
N TRP A 811 -24.38 -37.35 -2.22
CA TRP A 811 -24.59 -36.35 -1.17
C TRP A 811 -23.48 -36.50 -0.12
N TYR A 812 -22.76 -35.42 0.19
CA TYR A 812 -21.76 -35.41 1.25
C TYR A 812 -22.29 -34.64 2.47
N ASP A 813 -22.27 -35.30 3.62
CA ASP A 813 -22.51 -34.70 4.92
C ASP A 813 -21.17 -34.47 5.64
N GLY A 814 -20.61 -33.27 5.44
CA GLY A 814 -19.36 -32.86 6.09
C GLY A 814 -19.43 -32.78 7.61
N ALA A 815 -20.62 -32.67 8.22
CA ALA A 815 -20.74 -32.62 9.68
C ALA A 815 -20.50 -33.98 10.35
N ASN A 816 -20.77 -35.08 9.64
CA ASN A 816 -20.53 -36.46 10.11
C ASN A 816 -19.47 -37.21 9.26
N GLN A 817 -18.87 -36.55 8.27
CA GLN A 817 -17.95 -37.14 7.29
C GLN A 817 -18.53 -38.37 6.57
N LEU A 818 -19.83 -38.31 6.23
CA LEU A 818 -20.54 -39.39 5.55
C LEU A 818 -20.83 -39.00 4.10
N VAL A 819 -20.43 -39.86 3.15
CA VAL A 819 -20.84 -39.75 1.75
C VAL A 819 -21.90 -40.80 1.42
N TYR A 820 -22.91 -40.41 0.67
CA TYR A 820 -23.96 -41.28 0.15
C TYR A 820 -23.95 -41.21 -1.37
N VAL A 821 -23.89 -42.35 -2.05
CA VAL A 821 -23.91 -42.42 -3.53
C VAL A 821 -25.05 -43.33 -3.96
N VAL A 822 -25.76 -42.98 -5.03
CA VAL A 822 -26.84 -43.78 -5.63
C VAL A 822 -26.69 -43.85 -7.15
N GLY A 823 -27.07 -44.99 -7.75
CA GLY A 823 -27.08 -45.20 -9.20
C GLY A 823 -27.87 -46.45 -9.63
N ASP A 824 -27.96 -46.65 -10.94
CA ASP A 824 -28.58 -47.83 -11.59
C ASP A 824 -27.50 -48.71 -12.24
N ASN A 825 -27.69 -50.04 -12.25
CA ASN A 825 -26.67 -50.97 -12.76
C ASN A 825 -26.81 -51.32 -14.26
N GLN A 826 -27.47 -50.45 -15.04
CA GLN A 826 -27.75 -50.61 -16.48
C GLN A 826 -28.46 -51.92 -16.87
N THR A 827 -29.01 -52.63 -15.88
CA THR A 827 -29.66 -53.93 -16.05
C THR A 827 -31.14 -53.77 -15.74
N ALA A 828 -32.00 -54.38 -16.56
CA ALA A 828 -33.45 -54.29 -16.37
C ALA A 828 -33.86 -54.84 -14.99
N SER A 829 -34.24 -53.94 -14.09
CA SER A 829 -34.45 -54.20 -12.66
C SER A 829 -35.58 -53.33 -12.11
N SER A 830 -36.27 -53.78 -11.07
CA SER A 830 -37.22 -52.96 -10.30
C SER A 830 -36.52 -51.98 -9.34
N ASP A 831 -35.20 -52.12 -9.18
CA ASP A 831 -34.46 -51.57 -8.04
C ASP A 831 -33.35 -50.61 -8.50
N ILE A 832 -32.83 -49.83 -7.56
CA ILE A 832 -31.57 -49.05 -7.70
C ILE A 832 -30.67 -49.32 -6.49
N TYR A 833 -29.42 -48.85 -6.55
CA TYR A 833 -28.38 -49.26 -5.62
C TYR A 833 -27.71 -48.04 -5.01
N ALA A 834 -27.46 -48.10 -3.70
CA ALA A 834 -26.86 -47.02 -2.95
C ALA A 834 -25.76 -47.54 -2.03
N ARG A 835 -24.78 -46.70 -1.74
CA ARG A 835 -23.71 -47.02 -0.79
C ARG A 835 -23.40 -45.81 0.09
N ARG A 836 -23.12 -46.09 1.36
CA ARG A 836 -22.64 -45.11 2.34
C ARG A 836 -21.16 -45.35 2.56
N GLY A 837 -20.39 -44.28 2.64
CA GLY A 837 -18.97 -44.30 2.96
C GLY A 837 -18.66 -43.38 4.13
N THR A 838 -17.77 -43.82 5.02
CA THR A 838 -17.16 -42.97 6.04
C THR A 838 -15.87 -42.39 5.45
N VAL A 839 -15.82 -41.07 5.29
CA VAL A 839 -14.63 -40.36 4.77
C VAL A 839 -13.65 -40.14 5.93
N THR A 840 -12.37 -40.39 5.71
CA THR A 840 -11.30 -40.11 6.68
C THR A 840 -10.27 -39.18 6.01
N PRO A 841 -10.42 -37.84 6.13
CA PRO A 841 -9.64 -36.88 5.34
C PRO A 841 -8.13 -37.04 5.48
N ALA A 842 -7.64 -37.16 6.72
CA ALA A 842 -6.21 -37.31 7.03
C ALA A 842 -5.60 -38.67 6.62
N ALA A 843 -6.42 -39.64 6.21
CA ALA A 843 -5.98 -40.91 5.66
C ALA A 843 -6.25 -41.01 4.14
N HIS A 844 -6.83 -39.97 3.53
CA HIS A 844 -7.24 -39.93 2.12
C HIS A 844 -8.06 -41.16 1.68
N THR A 845 -8.99 -41.62 2.52
CA THR A 845 -9.78 -42.85 2.26
C THR A 845 -11.28 -42.66 2.50
N ILE A 846 -12.08 -43.39 1.72
CA ILE A 846 -13.49 -43.62 2.00
C ILE A 846 -13.67 -45.10 2.37
N THR A 847 -14.05 -45.37 3.61
CA THR A 847 -14.42 -46.72 4.05
C THR A 847 -15.88 -46.97 3.69
N TRP A 848 -16.11 -47.73 2.62
CA TRP A 848 -17.46 -48.03 2.13
C TRP A 848 -18.13 -49.19 2.88
N ASP A 849 -19.36 -48.96 3.32
CA ASP A 849 -20.20 -49.97 3.97
C ASP A 849 -20.71 -51.03 2.96
N THR A 850 -21.59 -51.93 3.42
CA THR A 850 -22.27 -52.92 2.56
C THR A 850 -23.17 -52.22 1.54
N GLU A 851 -23.12 -52.65 0.27
CA GLU A 851 -23.99 -52.11 -0.79
C GLU A 851 -25.48 -52.32 -0.45
N ALA A 852 -26.27 -51.26 -0.51
CA ALA A 852 -27.70 -51.27 -0.22
C ALA A 852 -28.52 -51.34 -1.52
N THR A 853 -29.61 -52.13 -1.49
CA THR A 853 -30.59 -52.19 -2.58
C THR A 853 -31.86 -51.47 -2.18
N ILE A 854 -32.24 -50.44 -2.94
CA ILE A 854 -33.50 -49.71 -2.78
C ILE A 854 -34.53 -50.41 -3.67
N ALA A 855 -35.19 -51.42 -3.09
CA ALA A 855 -36.06 -52.32 -3.82
C ALA A 855 -37.43 -51.69 -4.17
N GLY A 856 -37.99 -52.08 -5.33
CA GLY A 856 -39.35 -51.72 -5.73
C GLY A 856 -39.56 -50.24 -6.06
N ILE A 857 -38.48 -49.52 -6.42
CA ILE A 857 -38.58 -48.14 -6.89
C ILE A 857 -39.28 -48.08 -8.26
N SER A 858 -39.07 -49.07 -9.13
CA SER A 858 -39.84 -49.27 -10.36
C SER A 858 -40.82 -50.42 -10.18
N THR A 859 -42.05 -50.29 -10.71
CA THR A 859 -43.06 -51.37 -10.65
C THR A 859 -42.73 -52.47 -11.68
N GLU A 860 -42.27 -52.04 -12.85
CA GLU A 860 -41.81 -52.88 -13.95
C GLU A 860 -40.28 -52.80 -14.04
N ALA A 861 -39.64 -53.87 -14.50
CA ALA A 861 -38.18 -53.90 -14.64
C ALA A 861 -37.70 -52.99 -15.80
N TYR A 862 -36.75 -52.09 -15.50
CA TYR A 862 -36.18 -51.12 -16.45
C TYR A 862 -34.71 -50.84 -16.08
N ALA A 863 -33.92 -50.36 -17.04
CA ALA A 863 -32.49 -50.06 -16.92
C ALA A 863 -32.25 -48.57 -17.19
N ASN A 864 -31.12 -48.03 -16.75
CA ASN A 864 -30.71 -46.63 -16.96
C ASN A 864 -31.72 -45.68 -16.29
N LYS A 865 -31.94 -45.92 -14.99
CA LYS A 865 -32.81 -45.07 -14.16
C LYS A 865 -32.01 -43.88 -13.66
N ASN A 866 -32.38 -42.68 -14.11
CA ASN A 866 -31.86 -41.45 -13.55
C ASN A 866 -32.13 -41.43 -12.03
N THR A 867 -31.14 -41.03 -11.23
CA THR A 867 -31.24 -40.98 -9.76
C THR A 867 -30.71 -39.67 -9.19
N PHE A 868 -31.18 -39.26 -8.02
CA PHE A 868 -30.56 -38.19 -7.23
C PHE A 868 -30.77 -38.48 -5.75
N ILE A 869 -29.73 -38.27 -4.92
CA ILE A 869 -29.74 -38.49 -3.47
C ILE A 869 -29.49 -37.19 -2.70
N SER A 870 -30.15 -37.03 -1.55
CA SER A 870 -29.93 -35.93 -0.60
C SER A 870 -30.23 -36.39 0.83
N LYS A 871 -29.63 -35.74 1.84
CA LYS A 871 -29.95 -35.94 3.27
C LYS A 871 -30.72 -34.74 3.81
N ASP A 872 -31.89 -34.94 4.43
CA ASP A 872 -32.64 -33.84 5.06
C ASP A 872 -32.04 -33.38 6.40
N ALA A 873 -32.52 -32.25 6.93
CA ALA A 873 -32.06 -31.70 8.20
C ALA A 873 -32.40 -32.55 9.44
N SER A 874 -33.27 -33.57 9.32
CA SER A 874 -33.53 -34.59 10.35
C SER A 874 -32.67 -35.84 10.18
N GLY A 875 -31.86 -35.87 9.12
CA GLY A 875 -30.91 -36.91 8.76
C GLY A 875 -31.49 -38.12 8.04
N TYR A 876 -32.72 -38.05 7.52
CA TYR A 876 -33.22 -39.07 6.60
C TYR A 876 -32.64 -38.89 5.21
N ILE A 877 -32.38 -40.01 4.54
CA ILE A 877 -31.88 -40.02 3.17
C ILE A 877 -33.06 -40.07 2.21
N TRP A 878 -33.05 -39.19 1.22
CA TRP A 878 -34.07 -39.08 0.20
C TRP A 878 -33.48 -39.43 -1.16
N VAL A 879 -34.23 -40.18 -1.96
CA VAL A 879 -33.86 -40.51 -3.33
C VAL A 879 -35.05 -40.25 -4.25
N VAL A 880 -34.81 -39.56 -5.37
CA VAL A 880 -35.72 -39.52 -6.52
C VAL A 880 -35.18 -40.41 -7.63
N SER A 881 -36.07 -41.12 -8.33
CA SER A 881 -35.70 -41.85 -9.54
C SER A 881 -36.86 -42.00 -10.54
N VAL A 882 -36.50 -42.04 -11.83
CA VAL A 882 -37.44 -42.36 -12.92
C VAL A 882 -37.80 -43.85 -12.86
N SER A 883 -39.09 -44.14 -12.83
CA SER A 883 -39.65 -45.44 -12.49
C SER A 883 -40.67 -45.86 -13.53
N LEU A 884 -40.48 -47.02 -14.17
CA LEU A 884 -41.45 -47.60 -15.09
C LEU A 884 -42.60 -48.22 -14.29
N VAL A 885 -43.82 -47.72 -14.49
CA VAL A 885 -45.02 -48.15 -13.72
C VAL A 885 -46.02 -48.97 -14.54
N GLN A 886 -45.85 -49.01 -15.86
CA GLN A 886 -46.63 -49.83 -16.79
C GLN A 886 -45.82 -50.01 -18.07
N SER A 887 -45.81 -51.22 -18.64
CA SER A 887 -45.08 -51.59 -19.87
C SER A 887 -45.98 -51.95 -21.07
N ASN A 888 -47.28 -52.17 -20.85
CA ASN A 888 -48.23 -52.69 -21.83
C ASN A 888 -49.64 -52.06 -21.61
N PRO A 889 -50.34 -51.52 -22.63
CA PRO A 889 -49.99 -51.47 -24.06
C PRO A 889 -48.99 -50.36 -24.43
N SER A 890 -48.57 -49.55 -23.46
CA SER A 890 -47.58 -48.50 -23.65
C SER A 890 -46.79 -48.26 -22.37
N ASN A 891 -45.52 -47.87 -22.50
CA ASN A 891 -44.69 -47.51 -21.37
C ASN A 891 -45.24 -46.23 -20.71
N LYS A 892 -45.36 -46.25 -19.38
CA LYS A 892 -45.63 -45.07 -18.54
C LYS A 892 -44.61 -44.99 -17.43
N TYR A 893 -44.11 -43.80 -17.19
CA TYR A 893 -43.10 -43.54 -16.17
C TYR A 893 -43.63 -42.55 -15.13
N ASN A 894 -43.10 -42.68 -13.91
CA ASN A 894 -43.27 -41.73 -12.82
C ASN A 894 -41.89 -41.30 -12.31
N ALA A 895 -41.75 -40.06 -11.85
CA ALA A 895 -40.62 -39.70 -10.98
C ALA A 895 -41.04 -39.96 -9.53
N ARG A 896 -40.50 -41.02 -8.92
CA ARG A 896 -40.90 -41.48 -7.59
C ARG A 896 -39.93 -40.98 -6.54
N LEU A 897 -40.48 -40.57 -5.40
CA LEU A 897 -39.73 -40.11 -4.24
C LEU A 897 -39.71 -41.21 -3.17
N MET A 898 -38.52 -41.54 -2.66
CA MET A 898 -38.29 -42.54 -1.62
C MET A 898 -37.52 -41.90 -0.45
N GLN A 899 -37.85 -42.28 0.78
CA GLN A 899 -37.14 -41.87 1.99
C GLN A 899 -36.65 -43.12 2.75
N SER A 900 -35.45 -43.07 3.33
CA SER A 900 -34.96 -44.11 4.23
C SER A 900 -35.84 -44.19 5.49
N ASN A 901 -35.98 -45.40 6.05
CA ASN A 901 -36.70 -45.58 7.31
C ASN A 901 -35.82 -45.24 8.53
N GLY A 902 -34.49 -45.16 8.35
CA GLY A 902 -33.52 -44.82 9.39
C GLY A 902 -32.78 -43.53 9.08
N ILE A 903 -32.44 -42.79 10.13
CA ILE A 903 -31.55 -41.63 10.09
C ILE A 903 -30.12 -42.12 9.78
N ASP A 904 -29.43 -41.42 8.88
CA ASP A 904 -28.06 -41.71 8.43
C ASP A 904 -27.83 -43.15 7.92
N SER A 905 -28.90 -43.84 7.51
CA SER A 905 -28.90 -45.27 7.19
C SER A 905 -29.59 -45.54 5.86
N LEU A 906 -28.88 -46.25 4.98
CA LEU A 906 -29.46 -46.85 3.77
C LEU A 906 -30.17 -48.20 4.06
N TYR A 907 -30.05 -48.70 5.30
CA TYR A 907 -30.57 -49.97 5.79
C TYR A 907 -31.81 -49.77 6.68
N GLY A 908 -32.63 -50.81 6.83
CA GLY A 908 -33.91 -50.74 7.56
C GLY A 908 -35.14 -50.52 6.67
N GLY A 909 -34.95 -50.51 5.35
CA GLY A 909 -36.01 -50.34 4.36
C GLY A 909 -36.27 -48.88 3.98
N TRP A 910 -37.13 -48.70 3.00
CA TRP A 910 -37.44 -47.42 2.38
C TRP A 910 -38.96 -47.25 2.24
N THR A 911 -39.44 -46.03 2.43
CA THR A 911 -40.86 -45.66 2.28
C THR A 911 -41.05 -44.78 1.06
N ALA A 912 -42.04 -45.10 0.23
CA ALA A 912 -42.44 -44.25 -0.88
C ALA A 912 -43.17 -42.99 -0.38
N ARG A 913 -42.75 -41.82 -0.85
CA ARG A 913 -43.22 -40.49 -0.45
C ARG A 913 -43.93 -39.74 -1.60
N GLY A 914 -44.58 -40.51 -2.46
CA GLY A 914 -45.37 -40.02 -3.58
C GLY A 914 -44.62 -39.95 -4.91
N ASN A 915 -45.30 -39.37 -5.90
CA ASN A 915 -44.82 -39.20 -7.27
C ASN A 915 -44.76 -37.71 -7.59
N ILE A 916 -43.60 -37.22 -8.03
CA ILE A 916 -43.39 -35.83 -8.45
C ILE A 916 -44.12 -35.57 -9.77
N VAL A 917 -44.01 -36.52 -10.71
CA VAL A 917 -44.77 -36.61 -11.96
C VAL A 917 -45.42 -37.99 -12.03
N SER A 918 -46.68 -38.06 -12.48
CA SER A 918 -47.43 -39.32 -12.61
C SER A 918 -47.95 -39.52 -14.04
N GLY A 919 -47.64 -40.68 -14.64
CA GLY A 919 -48.32 -41.17 -15.83
C GLY A 919 -47.99 -40.45 -17.13
N SER A 920 -46.78 -39.93 -17.28
CA SER A 920 -46.31 -39.38 -18.56
C SER A 920 -46.24 -40.49 -19.63
N GLY A 921 -46.66 -40.14 -20.86
CA GLY A 921 -46.82 -41.09 -21.97
C GLY A 921 -45.50 -41.59 -22.56
N THR A 922 -45.58 -42.36 -23.64
CA THR A 922 -44.42 -42.97 -24.32
C THR A 922 -43.32 -41.96 -24.64
N ASN A 923 -42.08 -42.34 -24.30
CA ASN A 923 -40.83 -41.55 -24.31
C ASN A 923 -40.56 -40.67 -23.05
N SER A 924 -41.22 -40.93 -21.92
CA SER A 924 -40.91 -40.27 -20.64
C SER A 924 -39.63 -40.77 -19.92
N ALA A 925 -38.56 -40.97 -20.69
CA ALA A 925 -37.19 -41.20 -20.18
C ALA A 925 -36.52 -39.92 -19.63
N GLU A 926 -37.26 -38.80 -19.59
CA GLU A 926 -36.67 -37.46 -19.54
C GLU A 926 -36.90 -36.69 -18.23
N VAL A 927 -37.62 -37.22 -17.21
CA VAL A 927 -37.79 -36.44 -15.96
C VAL A 927 -36.47 -36.36 -15.21
N MET A 928 -35.87 -35.17 -15.19
CA MET A 928 -34.65 -34.85 -14.44
C MET A 928 -35.04 -34.05 -13.20
N ALA A 929 -34.57 -34.45 -12.03
CA ALA A 929 -34.98 -33.86 -10.76
C ALA A 929 -33.80 -33.69 -9.80
N SER A 930 -33.50 -32.44 -9.43
CA SER A 930 -32.67 -32.12 -8.28
C SER A 930 -33.50 -32.16 -7.02
N ILE A 931 -33.06 -32.94 -6.03
CA ILE A 931 -33.60 -32.95 -4.67
C ILE A 931 -32.56 -32.39 -3.72
N VAL A 932 -32.97 -31.40 -2.91
CA VAL A 932 -32.06 -30.65 -2.02
C VAL A 932 -32.75 -30.40 -0.67
N PRO A 933 -32.00 -30.31 0.44
CA PRO A 933 -32.58 -30.34 1.78
C PRO A 933 -33.25 -29.03 2.15
N GLY A 934 -34.45 -29.10 2.73
CA GLY A 934 -35.06 -27.93 3.36
C GLY A 934 -34.26 -27.49 4.59
N LYS A 935 -34.24 -26.18 4.84
CA LYS A 935 -33.57 -25.62 6.02
C LYS A 935 -34.23 -26.13 7.31
N SER A 936 -33.42 -26.47 8.31
CA SER A 936 -33.92 -26.92 9.62
C SER A 936 -34.91 -25.90 10.21
N GLY A 937 -36.05 -26.40 10.69
CA GLY A 937 -37.15 -25.58 11.24
C GLY A 937 -38.06 -24.89 10.21
N SER A 938 -37.81 -25.02 8.90
CA SER A 938 -38.65 -24.38 7.86
C SER A 938 -40.01 -25.05 7.63
N GLY A 939 -40.21 -26.26 8.14
CA GLY A 939 -41.36 -27.11 7.80
C GLY A 939 -41.23 -27.84 6.45
N ILE A 940 -40.13 -27.64 5.73
CA ILE A 940 -39.79 -28.37 4.50
C ILE A 940 -38.64 -29.34 4.84
N ALA A 941 -38.82 -30.63 4.54
CA ALA A 941 -37.76 -31.63 4.65
C ALA A 941 -36.86 -31.60 3.40
N VAL A 942 -37.48 -31.54 2.21
CA VAL A 942 -36.78 -31.46 0.92
C VAL A 942 -37.53 -30.56 -0.08
N TRP A 943 -36.76 -29.86 -0.90
CA TRP A 943 -37.20 -29.25 -2.14
C TRP A 943 -36.90 -30.19 -3.30
N ILE A 944 -37.78 -30.20 -4.30
CA ILE A 944 -37.61 -30.93 -5.55
C ILE A 944 -37.81 -29.94 -6.69
N VAL A 945 -36.74 -29.64 -7.44
CA VAL A 945 -36.82 -28.87 -8.69
C VAL A 945 -36.61 -29.84 -9.84
N TYR A 946 -37.54 -29.90 -10.78
CA TYR A 946 -37.57 -30.93 -11.82
C TYR A 946 -38.02 -30.38 -13.16
N SER A 947 -37.56 -31.02 -14.23
CA SER A 947 -38.04 -30.77 -15.58
C SER A 947 -38.79 -31.97 -16.15
N TYR A 948 -39.81 -31.71 -16.96
CA TYR A 948 -40.50 -32.71 -17.78
C TYR A 948 -41.09 -32.03 -19.02
N ASP A 949 -41.06 -32.70 -20.18
CA ASP A 949 -41.63 -32.16 -21.44
C ASP A 949 -41.15 -30.73 -21.77
N GLY A 950 -39.88 -30.45 -21.42
CA GLY A 950 -39.24 -29.14 -21.54
C GLY A 950 -39.60 -28.06 -20.52
N ILE A 951 -40.62 -28.28 -19.68
CA ILE A 951 -41.09 -27.39 -18.61
C ILE A 951 -40.21 -27.59 -17.36
N VAL A 952 -40.03 -26.55 -16.53
CA VAL A 952 -39.38 -26.63 -15.21
C VAL A 952 -40.38 -26.28 -14.11
N GLU A 953 -40.51 -27.14 -13.12
CA GLU A 953 -41.38 -27.00 -11.96
C GLU A 953 -40.64 -27.28 -10.65
N ALA A 954 -41.25 -26.87 -9.54
CA ALA A 954 -40.79 -27.13 -8.19
C ALA A 954 -41.91 -27.67 -7.29
N ARG A 955 -41.52 -28.50 -6.32
CA ARG A 955 -42.33 -28.99 -5.20
C ARG A 955 -41.54 -28.98 -3.91
N THR A 956 -42.24 -29.03 -2.79
CA THR A 956 -41.70 -29.27 -1.46
C THR A 956 -42.29 -30.54 -0.86
N HIS A 957 -41.58 -31.15 0.08
CA HIS A 957 -42.11 -32.25 0.89
C HIS A 957 -41.81 -31.98 2.37
N ASP A 958 -42.81 -32.05 3.25
CA ASP A 958 -42.69 -31.71 4.69
C ASP A 958 -42.19 -32.89 5.57
N GLY A 959 -42.11 -34.08 4.96
CA GLY A 959 -41.78 -35.36 5.61
C GLY A 959 -42.96 -36.35 5.63
N SER A 960 -44.19 -35.84 5.50
CA SER A 960 -45.45 -36.58 5.40
C SER A 960 -46.17 -36.40 4.05
N THR A 961 -46.13 -35.18 3.48
CA THR A 961 -46.95 -34.74 2.35
C THR A 961 -46.10 -34.11 1.26
N LEU A 962 -46.38 -34.46 -0.01
CA LEU A 962 -45.82 -33.80 -1.19
C LEU A 962 -46.72 -32.62 -1.61
N SER A 963 -46.12 -31.44 -1.84
CA SER A 963 -46.86 -30.25 -2.28
C SER A 963 -47.45 -30.39 -3.68
N SER A 964 -48.42 -29.53 -4.00
CA SER A 964 -48.80 -29.22 -5.38
C SER A 964 -47.58 -28.70 -6.18
N PRO A 965 -47.54 -28.92 -7.51
CA PRO A 965 -46.49 -28.37 -8.36
C PRO A 965 -46.60 -26.85 -8.47
N THR A 966 -45.45 -26.19 -8.56
CA THR A 966 -45.31 -24.76 -8.85
C THR A 966 -44.46 -24.60 -10.10
N THR A 967 -44.97 -23.92 -11.12
CA THR A 967 -44.21 -23.66 -12.34
C THR A 967 -43.08 -22.67 -12.06
N VAL A 968 -41.85 -23.03 -12.45
CA VAL A 968 -40.66 -22.15 -12.42
C VAL A 968 -40.45 -21.54 -13.81
N TYR A 969 -40.61 -22.35 -14.87
CA TYR A 969 -40.50 -21.91 -16.26
C TYR A 969 -41.28 -22.81 -17.22
N ALA A 970 -42.00 -22.22 -18.17
CA ALA A 970 -42.82 -22.95 -19.16
C ALA A 970 -42.85 -22.33 -20.58
N ALA A 971 -42.25 -21.15 -20.78
CA ALA A 971 -42.20 -20.53 -22.11
C ALA A 971 -41.13 -21.20 -22.98
N GLY A 972 -41.31 -21.30 -24.30
CA GLY A 972 -40.27 -21.78 -25.21
C GLY A 972 -39.81 -23.24 -25.01
N ALA A 973 -40.49 -24.01 -24.17
CA ALA A 973 -40.14 -25.38 -23.80
C ALA A 973 -40.01 -26.33 -25.01
N SER A 974 -38.94 -27.13 -24.98
CA SER A 974 -38.69 -28.26 -25.90
C SER A 974 -38.24 -29.46 -25.06
N THR A 975 -38.60 -30.68 -25.46
CA THR A 975 -38.21 -31.91 -24.76
C THR A 975 -36.68 -32.03 -24.60
N LEU A 976 -35.91 -31.49 -25.55
CA LEU A 976 -34.45 -31.42 -25.48
C LEU A 976 -33.94 -30.60 -24.28
N ASN A 977 -34.72 -29.65 -23.76
CA ASN A 977 -34.39 -28.90 -22.54
C ASN A 977 -34.24 -29.82 -21.33
N THR A 978 -35.13 -30.81 -21.25
CA THR A 978 -35.22 -31.75 -20.14
C THR A 978 -33.94 -32.56 -20.00
N VAL A 979 -33.28 -32.89 -21.12
CA VAL A 979 -32.06 -33.72 -21.17
C VAL A 979 -30.78 -32.88 -21.25
N ASN A 980 -30.76 -31.85 -22.11
CA ASN A 980 -29.56 -31.05 -22.35
C ASN A 980 -29.32 -30.00 -21.25
N SER A 981 -30.38 -29.44 -20.68
CA SER A 981 -30.29 -28.35 -19.70
C SER A 981 -31.22 -28.53 -18.47
N PRO A 982 -31.16 -29.70 -17.79
CA PRO A 982 -31.99 -29.98 -16.64
C PRO A 982 -31.73 -29.02 -15.46
N PRO A 983 -32.71 -28.83 -14.56
CA PRO A 983 -32.56 -27.94 -13.43
C PRO A 983 -31.56 -28.49 -12.41
N SER A 984 -30.44 -27.80 -12.23
CA SER A 984 -29.58 -27.93 -11.06
C SER A 984 -30.06 -26.98 -9.98
N ALA A 985 -30.13 -27.46 -8.73
CA ALA A 985 -30.59 -26.66 -7.60
C ALA A 985 -29.68 -26.78 -6.35
N LEU A 986 -29.82 -25.81 -5.46
CA LEU A 986 -29.29 -25.79 -4.09
C LEU A 986 -30.17 -24.91 -3.18
N ILE A 987 -29.97 -25.02 -1.86
CA ILE A 987 -30.60 -24.16 -0.85
C ILE A 987 -29.51 -23.31 -0.17
N ASP A 988 -29.78 -22.02 0.02
CA ASP A 988 -28.88 -21.10 0.73
C ASP A 988 -28.99 -21.19 2.27
N SER A 989 -28.18 -20.41 2.98
CA SER A 989 -28.22 -20.34 4.46
C SER A 989 -29.53 -19.74 5.00
N ASN A 990 -30.29 -19.00 4.18
CA ASN A 990 -31.59 -18.44 4.56
C ASN A 990 -32.74 -19.44 4.42
N GLY A 991 -32.59 -20.46 3.56
CA GLY A 991 -33.62 -21.45 3.22
C GLY A 991 -34.31 -21.19 1.88
N VAL A 992 -33.76 -20.29 1.06
CA VAL A 992 -34.19 -19.98 -0.30
C VAL A 992 -33.68 -21.08 -1.23
N ALA A 993 -34.56 -21.59 -2.10
CA ALA A 993 -34.18 -22.49 -3.17
C ALA A 993 -33.71 -21.71 -4.40
N HIS A 994 -32.56 -22.07 -4.93
CA HIS A 994 -31.98 -21.49 -6.14
C HIS A 994 -31.90 -22.56 -7.22
N ALA A 995 -32.22 -22.21 -8.47
CA ALA A 995 -32.20 -23.13 -9.60
C ALA A 995 -31.61 -22.47 -10.85
N VAL A 996 -30.80 -23.23 -11.59
CA VAL A 996 -30.35 -22.92 -12.96
C VAL A 996 -30.81 -24.01 -13.92
N PHE A 997 -31.30 -23.62 -15.09
CA PHE A 997 -31.94 -24.51 -16.06
C PHE A 997 -31.93 -23.90 -17.46
N GLY A 998 -32.23 -24.68 -18.50
CA GLY A 998 -32.32 -24.17 -19.86
C GLY A 998 -33.68 -23.54 -20.22
N SER A 999 -33.66 -22.68 -21.23
CA SER A 999 -34.86 -21.98 -21.74
C SER A 999 -35.65 -22.74 -22.82
N GLY A 1000 -35.20 -23.92 -23.25
CA GLY A 1000 -35.90 -24.71 -24.27
C GLY A 1000 -35.80 -24.24 -25.73
N ASN A 1001 -35.28 -23.03 -25.98
CA ASN A 1001 -35.36 -22.39 -27.30
C ASN A 1001 -34.74 -23.24 -28.43
N MET A 1002 -35.46 -23.32 -29.56
CA MET A 1002 -35.00 -23.94 -30.80
C MET A 1002 -35.04 -22.93 -31.94
N TYR A 1003 -33.98 -22.86 -32.74
CA TYR A 1003 -33.87 -21.98 -33.91
C TYR A 1003 -33.57 -22.82 -35.14
N GLY A 1004 -34.45 -22.78 -36.15
CA GLY A 1004 -34.30 -23.58 -37.37
C GLY A 1004 -34.35 -25.10 -37.15
N GLY A 1005 -34.92 -25.57 -36.03
CA GLY A 1005 -34.90 -26.98 -35.63
C GLY A 1005 -33.67 -27.42 -34.84
N THR A 1006 -32.68 -26.54 -34.65
CA THR A 1006 -31.50 -26.79 -33.80
C THR A 1006 -31.74 -26.29 -32.38
N TRP A 1007 -31.28 -27.05 -31.38
CA TRP A 1007 -31.23 -26.62 -29.98
C TRP A 1007 -30.37 -25.36 -29.81
N LYS A 1008 -30.91 -24.29 -29.24
CA LYS A 1008 -30.13 -23.14 -28.73
C LYS A 1008 -30.78 -22.56 -27.47
N GLY A 1009 -30.89 -23.41 -26.45
CA GLY A 1009 -31.37 -22.97 -25.14
C GLY A 1009 -30.42 -21.94 -24.53
N HIS A 1010 -31.01 -20.91 -23.93
CA HIS A 1010 -30.33 -20.01 -23.00
C HIS A 1010 -30.24 -20.67 -21.61
N ILE A 1011 -29.28 -20.25 -20.79
CA ILE A 1011 -29.25 -20.61 -19.36
C ILE A 1011 -29.98 -19.55 -18.57
N LEU A 1012 -30.93 -20.00 -17.76
CA LEU A 1012 -31.81 -19.19 -16.93
C LEU A 1012 -31.54 -19.48 -15.45
N TYR A 1013 -31.70 -18.47 -14.61
CA TYR A 1013 -31.64 -18.55 -13.15
C TYR A 1013 -32.95 -18.06 -12.53
N SER A 1014 -33.44 -18.76 -11.51
CA SER A 1014 -34.58 -18.33 -10.68
C SER A 1014 -34.39 -18.79 -9.24
N TYR A 1015 -35.06 -18.11 -8.31
CA TYR A 1015 -35.04 -18.43 -6.88
C TYR A 1015 -36.44 -18.39 -6.26
N SER A 1016 -36.65 -19.14 -5.19
CA SER A 1016 -37.94 -19.22 -4.50
C SER A 1016 -38.25 -17.93 -3.73
N LEU A 1017 -39.43 -17.36 -3.95
CA LEU A 1017 -40.00 -16.29 -3.12
C LEU A 1017 -40.83 -16.86 -1.95
N SER A 1018 -41.34 -18.09 -2.09
CA SER A 1018 -41.99 -18.86 -1.05
C SER A 1018 -42.01 -20.35 -1.42
N ALA A 1019 -42.53 -21.22 -0.55
CA ALA A 1019 -42.78 -22.64 -0.85
C ALA A 1019 -43.66 -22.90 -2.08
N SER A 1020 -44.36 -21.89 -2.60
CA SER A 1020 -45.25 -21.98 -3.76
C SER A 1020 -45.13 -20.80 -4.74
N SER A 1021 -43.99 -20.10 -4.77
CA SER A 1021 -43.72 -19.03 -5.75
C SER A 1021 -42.23 -18.83 -6.00
N TRP A 1022 -41.88 -18.44 -7.24
CA TRP A 1022 -40.51 -18.25 -7.71
C TRP A 1022 -40.36 -16.88 -8.39
N SER A 1023 -39.12 -16.38 -8.47
CA SER A 1023 -38.78 -15.15 -9.18
C SER A 1023 -38.96 -15.32 -10.69
N THR A 1024 -39.21 -14.21 -11.40
CA THR A 1024 -39.06 -14.18 -12.87
C THR A 1024 -37.67 -14.68 -13.24
N PRO A 1025 -37.53 -15.65 -14.17
CA PRO A 1025 -36.22 -16.16 -14.56
C PRO A 1025 -35.35 -15.10 -15.25
N ILE A 1026 -34.06 -15.09 -14.90
CA ILE A 1026 -33.04 -14.18 -15.41
C ILE A 1026 -32.15 -14.96 -16.38
N THR A 1027 -31.95 -14.44 -17.60
CA THR A 1027 -31.01 -15.04 -18.56
C THR A 1027 -29.56 -14.73 -18.18
N LEU A 1028 -28.71 -15.75 -18.08
CA LEU A 1028 -27.32 -15.62 -17.68
C LEU A 1028 -26.35 -15.44 -18.87
N ASN A 1029 -26.61 -16.10 -20.01
CA ASN A 1029 -25.76 -16.03 -21.21
C ASN A 1029 -26.08 -14.82 -22.10
N VAL A 1030 -25.08 -14.30 -22.82
CA VAL A 1030 -25.18 -13.03 -23.57
C VAL A 1030 -25.61 -13.17 -25.04
N THR A 1031 -25.32 -14.29 -25.69
CA THR A 1031 -25.62 -14.52 -27.12
C THR A 1031 -26.72 -15.55 -27.32
N SER A 1032 -27.67 -15.24 -28.22
CA SER A 1032 -28.75 -16.15 -28.67
C SER A 1032 -28.35 -17.03 -29.87
N THR A 1033 -27.10 -16.93 -30.33
CA THR A 1033 -26.59 -17.62 -31.52
C THR A 1033 -26.01 -19.01 -31.23
N TYR A 1034 -25.60 -19.27 -29.99
CA TYR A 1034 -24.95 -20.51 -29.57
C TYR A 1034 -25.88 -21.38 -28.74
N ALA A 1035 -25.57 -22.68 -28.67
CA ALA A 1035 -26.30 -23.61 -27.82
C ALA A 1035 -25.62 -23.71 -26.45
N HIS A 1036 -26.40 -23.53 -25.39
CA HIS A 1036 -25.92 -23.66 -24.01
C HIS A 1036 -26.57 -24.88 -23.36
N MET A 1037 -25.78 -25.67 -22.64
CA MET A 1037 -26.19 -26.95 -22.06
C MET A 1037 -25.45 -27.29 -20.77
N SER A 1038 -25.88 -28.36 -20.10
CA SER A 1038 -25.32 -28.85 -18.83
C SER A 1038 -25.16 -27.77 -17.74
N PRO A 1039 -26.22 -27.00 -17.40
CA PRO A 1039 -26.13 -26.03 -16.34
C PRO A 1039 -25.99 -26.72 -14.98
N THR A 1040 -25.19 -26.13 -14.12
CA THR A 1040 -24.94 -26.56 -12.74
C THR A 1040 -24.69 -25.34 -11.84
N LEU A 1041 -24.83 -25.50 -10.52
CA LEU A 1041 -24.88 -24.38 -9.57
C LEU A 1041 -24.17 -24.73 -8.26
N SER A 1042 -23.29 -23.86 -7.79
CA SER A 1042 -22.57 -24.01 -6.52
C SER A 1042 -22.82 -22.82 -5.59
N LEU A 1043 -22.73 -23.07 -4.29
CA LEU A 1043 -22.80 -22.06 -3.22
C LEU A 1043 -21.45 -21.93 -2.52
N ASP A 1044 -20.89 -20.72 -2.45
CA ASP A 1044 -19.92 -20.41 -1.41
C ASP A 1044 -20.68 -20.23 -0.09
N SER A 1045 -20.49 -21.18 0.82
CA SER A 1045 -21.18 -21.22 2.11
C SER A 1045 -20.70 -20.18 3.13
N THR A 1046 -19.56 -19.54 2.87
CA THR A 1046 -18.98 -18.48 3.73
C THR A 1046 -19.48 -17.10 3.33
N THR A 1047 -19.50 -16.79 2.03
CA THR A 1047 -19.98 -15.49 1.52
C THR A 1047 -21.48 -15.46 1.18
N GLY A 1048 -22.06 -16.61 0.84
CA GLY A 1048 -23.39 -16.71 0.24
C GLY A 1048 -23.43 -16.50 -1.27
N ASN A 1049 -22.28 -16.27 -1.91
CA ASN A 1049 -22.19 -16.07 -3.37
C ASN A 1049 -22.56 -17.35 -4.13
N LEU A 1050 -23.24 -17.18 -5.26
CA LEU A 1050 -23.67 -18.28 -6.13
C LEU A 1050 -22.82 -18.34 -7.40
N TYR A 1051 -22.50 -19.55 -7.85
CA TYR A 1051 -21.74 -19.76 -9.09
C TYR A 1051 -22.55 -20.64 -10.02
N ALA A 1052 -22.95 -20.09 -11.16
CA ALA A 1052 -23.63 -20.81 -12.22
C ALA A 1052 -22.62 -21.18 -13.30
N MET A 1053 -22.51 -22.46 -13.63
CA MET A 1053 -21.62 -22.95 -14.69
C MET A 1053 -22.41 -23.71 -15.75
N TRP A 1054 -22.00 -23.62 -17.02
CA TRP A 1054 -22.61 -24.34 -18.13
C TRP A 1054 -21.61 -24.58 -19.27
N LEU A 1055 -21.99 -25.36 -20.29
CA LEU A 1055 -21.22 -25.55 -21.53
C LEU A 1055 -21.82 -24.73 -22.68
N GLU A 1056 -20.97 -24.10 -23.48
CA GLU A 1056 -21.28 -23.48 -24.76
C GLU A 1056 -20.75 -24.35 -25.91
N ASP A 1057 -21.67 -24.93 -26.68
CA ASP A 1057 -21.43 -25.95 -27.70
C ASP A 1057 -20.62 -25.45 -28.90
N THR A 1058 -20.81 -24.19 -29.29
CA THR A 1058 -20.23 -23.65 -30.54
C THR A 1058 -18.75 -23.29 -30.40
N THR A 1059 -18.28 -23.03 -29.19
CA THR A 1059 -16.90 -22.69 -28.86
C THR A 1059 -16.18 -23.80 -28.09
N ASN A 1060 -16.90 -24.87 -27.71
CA ASN A 1060 -16.46 -25.91 -26.79
C ASN A 1060 -16.00 -25.35 -25.43
N GLN A 1061 -16.65 -24.32 -24.89
CA GLN A 1061 -16.21 -23.65 -23.66
C GLN A 1061 -17.15 -23.89 -22.48
N VAL A 1062 -16.57 -24.17 -21.31
CA VAL A 1062 -17.24 -23.94 -20.03
C VAL A 1062 -17.46 -22.44 -19.85
N GLN A 1063 -18.59 -22.05 -19.28
CA GLN A 1063 -18.93 -20.67 -18.98
C GLN A 1063 -19.25 -20.61 -17.49
N ILE A 1064 -18.71 -19.62 -16.77
CA ILE A 1064 -18.92 -19.45 -15.33
C ILE A 1064 -19.41 -18.02 -15.09
N LYS A 1065 -20.47 -17.88 -14.29
CA LYS A 1065 -20.87 -16.61 -13.70
C LYS A 1065 -20.96 -16.69 -12.18
N LYS A 1066 -20.53 -15.61 -11.52
CA LYS A 1066 -20.62 -15.38 -10.08
C LYS A 1066 -21.77 -14.41 -9.79
N ASN A 1067 -22.58 -14.68 -8.77
CA ASN A 1067 -23.55 -13.74 -8.23
C ASN A 1067 -23.01 -13.16 -6.93
N ILE A 1068 -22.84 -11.83 -6.91
CA ILE A 1068 -22.52 -11.06 -5.71
C ILE A 1068 -23.68 -10.10 -5.46
N SER A 1069 -24.32 -10.21 -4.30
CA SER A 1069 -25.43 -9.32 -3.88
C SER A 1069 -26.54 -9.13 -4.92
N GLY A 1070 -26.80 -10.13 -5.77
CA GLY A 1070 -27.80 -10.08 -6.84
C GLY A 1070 -27.25 -9.81 -8.25
N THR A 1071 -26.04 -9.28 -8.39
CA THR A 1071 -25.40 -8.97 -9.69
C THR A 1071 -24.62 -10.16 -10.23
N TRP A 1072 -24.82 -10.50 -11.51
CA TRP A 1072 -24.17 -11.64 -12.19
C TRP A 1072 -23.04 -11.21 -13.16
N SER A 1073 -21.78 -11.40 -12.75
CA SER A 1073 -20.57 -11.19 -13.57
C SER A 1073 -20.03 -12.50 -14.13
N PHE A 1074 -19.30 -12.46 -15.25
CA PHE A 1074 -18.54 -13.61 -15.75
C PHE A 1074 -17.23 -13.79 -14.98
N VAL A 1075 -16.83 -15.05 -14.78
CA VAL A 1075 -15.51 -15.43 -14.27
C VAL A 1075 -14.69 -15.95 -15.43
N THR A 1076 -13.46 -15.42 -15.62
CA THR A 1076 -12.57 -15.87 -16.69
C THR A 1076 -12.01 -17.26 -16.39
N ILE A 1077 -11.72 -18.01 -17.45
CA ILE A 1077 -11.50 -19.45 -17.41
C ILE A 1077 -10.52 -19.83 -18.52
N SER A 1078 -9.44 -20.52 -18.18
CA SER A 1078 -8.40 -20.90 -19.14
C SER A 1078 -8.78 -22.23 -19.80
N GLN A 1079 -8.97 -22.26 -21.12
CA GLN A 1079 -9.50 -23.44 -21.81
C GLN A 1079 -8.81 -23.78 -23.12
N ASN A 1080 -8.72 -25.09 -23.33
CA ASN A 1080 -8.44 -25.71 -24.61
C ASN A 1080 -9.66 -25.69 -25.56
N SER A 1081 -9.43 -26.01 -26.84
CA SER A 1081 -10.45 -26.14 -27.88
C SER A 1081 -11.10 -27.54 -27.98
N TYR A 1082 -10.74 -28.49 -27.10
CA TYR A 1082 -11.30 -29.84 -27.09
C TYR A 1082 -12.80 -29.80 -26.77
N ALA A 1083 -13.56 -30.67 -27.44
CA ALA A 1083 -15.00 -30.78 -27.26
C ALA A 1083 -15.34 -31.24 -25.83
N LYS A 1084 -16.30 -30.57 -25.19
CA LYS A 1084 -16.65 -30.77 -23.78
C LYS A 1084 -18.06 -31.33 -23.67
N TYR A 1085 -18.20 -32.36 -22.84
CA TYR A 1085 -19.41 -33.13 -22.62
C TYR A 1085 -19.70 -33.16 -21.12
N TYR A 1086 -20.95 -32.85 -20.76
CA TYR A 1086 -21.51 -32.95 -19.41
C TYR A 1086 -20.72 -32.28 -18.27
N LEU A 1087 -21.17 -31.12 -17.83
CA LEU A 1087 -20.56 -30.37 -16.73
C LEU A 1087 -21.34 -30.60 -15.42
N THR A 1088 -20.65 -30.84 -14.30
CA THR A 1088 -21.25 -30.82 -12.95
C THR A 1088 -20.33 -30.09 -11.97
N SER A 1089 -20.88 -29.56 -10.87
CA SER A 1089 -20.14 -28.79 -9.87
C SER A 1089 -20.39 -29.27 -8.44
N ILE A 1090 -19.47 -28.90 -7.55
CA ILE A 1090 -19.62 -29.08 -6.11
C ILE A 1090 -20.92 -28.44 -5.61
N TYR A 1091 -21.63 -29.09 -4.69
CA TYR A 1091 -22.89 -28.54 -4.15
C TYR A 1091 -22.66 -27.21 -3.43
N SER A 1092 -21.73 -27.20 -2.49
CA SER A 1092 -21.30 -26.02 -1.74
C SER A 1092 -19.85 -26.16 -1.30
N ALA A 1093 -19.15 -25.04 -1.16
CA ALA A 1093 -17.76 -25.00 -0.75
C ALA A 1093 -17.55 -24.03 0.44
N PRO A 1094 -16.50 -24.20 1.27
CA PRO A 1094 -16.21 -23.34 2.42
C PRO A 1094 -15.60 -21.97 2.05
N GLY A 1095 -15.41 -21.71 0.76
CA GLY A 1095 -14.94 -20.43 0.22
C GLY A 1095 -14.84 -20.53 -1.31
N GLU A 1096 -14.71 -19.38 -1.96
CA GLU A 1096 -14.59 -19.26 -3.42
C GLU A 1096 -13.44 -20.12 -4.01
N SER A 1097 -12.29 -20.16 -3.35
CA SER A 1097 -11.12 -20.96 -3.74
C SER A 1097 -11.34 -22.48 -3.77
N TYR A 1098 -12.48 -22.93 -3.24
CA TYR A 1098 -12.93 -24.32 -3.21
C TYR A 1098 -14.13 -24.59 -4.13
N ILE A 1099 -14.63 -23.57 -4.85
CA ILE A 1099 -15.64 -23.73 -5.89
C ILE A 1099 -14.98 -24.40 -7.09
N CYS A 1100 -15.52 -25.56 -7.46
CA CYS A 1100 -14.98 -26.41 -8.52
C CYS A 1100 -16.07 -27.09 -9.35
N CYS A 1101 -15.71 -27.42 -10.58
CA CYS A 1101 -16.51 -28.17 -11.53
C CYS A 1101 -15.70 -29.28 -12.18
N GLN A 1102 -16.38 -30.22 -12.83
CA GLN A 1102 -15.77 -31.25 -13.65
C GLN A 1102 -16.58 -31.51 -14.91
N TRP A 1103 -15.89 -31.84 -16.00
CA TRP A 1103 -16.49 -32.24 -17.27
C TRP A 1103 -15.71 -33.37 -17.94
N THR A 1104 -16.29 -33.97 -18.97
CA THR A 1104 -15.61 -34.94 -19.84
C THR A 1104 -15.17 -34.23 -21.12
N GLN A 1105 -13.93 -34.38 -21.58
CA GLN A 1105 -13.46 -33.85 -22.86
C GLN A 1105 -12.97 -34.92 -23.82
N ASP A 1106 -13.13 -34.70 -25.12
CA ASP A 1106 -12.60 -35.57 -26.19
C ASP A 1106 -11.19 -35.10 -26.60
N THR A 1107 -10.18 -35.88 -26.24
CA THR A 1107 -8.81 -35.74 -26.75
C THR A 1107 -8.55 -36.81 -27.81
N SER A 1108 -7.55 -36.60 -28.68
CA SER A 1108 -7.37 -37.40 -29.91
C SER A 1108 -7.14 -38.91 -29.66
N GLY A 1109 -8.23 -39.67 -29.47
CA GLY A 1109 -8.27 -41.11 -29.21
C GLY A 1109 -8.83 -41.55 -27.85
N THR A 1110 -9.11 -40.64 -26.90
CA THR A 1110 -9.54 -40.96 -25.53
C THR A 1110 -10.41 -39.85 -24.92
N TYR A 1111 -11.32 -40.21 -24.01
CA TYR A 1111 -12.00 -39.20 -23.19
C TYR A 1111 -11.21 -38.93 -21.91
N GLU A 1112 -11.24 -37.70 -21.41
CA GLU A 1112 -10.62 -37.30 -20.15
C GLU A 1112 -11.66 -36.66 -19.23
N VAL A 1113 -11.61 -37.00 -17.94
CA VAL A 1113 -12.33 -36.27 -16.90
C VAL A 1113 -11.43 -35.16 -16.40
N ILE A 1114 -11.89 -33.92 -16.55
CA ILE A 1114 -11.18 -32.72 -16.12
C ILE A 1114 -11.83 -32.21 -14.84
N PHE A 1115 -11.00 -31.91 -13.85
CA PHE A 1115 -11.36 -31.14 -12.68
C PHE A 1115 -10.85 -29.72 -12.86
N GLU A 1116 -11.66 -28.74 -12.48
CA GLU A 1116 -11.27 -27.34 -12.50
C GLU A 1116 -11.77 -26.62 -11.25
N LYS A 1117 -10.95 -25.72 -10.70
CA LYS A 1117 -11.36 -24.86 -9.60
C LYS A 1117 -10.98 -23.40 -9.81
N ILE A 1118 -11.70 -22.53 -9.12
CA ILE A 1118 -11.36 -21.12 -8.98
C ILE A 1118 -10.04 -21.01 -8.15
N PRO A 1119 -9.05 -20.22 -8.59
CA PRO A 1119 -7.78 -20.07 -7.86
C PRO A 1119 -8.00 -19.42 -6.49
N GLU A 1120 -6.99 -19.49 -5.62
CA GLU A 1120 -7.13 -19.09 -4.21
C GLU A 1120 -7.29 -17.58 -3.99
N PHE A 1121 -7.11 -16.78 -5.05
CA PHE A 1121 -7.05 -15.32 -5.02
C PHE A 1121 -7.99 -14.66 -6.05
N SER A 1122 -9.06 -15.34 -6.49
CA SER A 1122 -10.03 -14.70 -7.42
C SER A 1122 -10.79 -13.52 -6.79
N GLU A 1123 -10.90 -13.47 -5.46
CA GLU A 1123 -11.05 -12.23 -4.69
C GLU A 1123 -10.20 -12.30 -3.41
N VAL A 1124 -9.43 -11.24 -3.16
CA VAL A 1124 -8.66 -11.06 -1.91
C VAL A 1124 -9.63 -10.75 -0.77
N VAL A 1125 -9.93 -11.75 0.07
CA VAL A 1125 -10.82 -11.58 1.22
C VAL A 1125 -10.08 -11.05 2.44
N VAL A 1126 -10.33 -9.78 2.76
CA VAL A 1126 -10.10 -9.16 4.08
C VAL A 1126 -11.31 -8.25 4.36
N PRO A 1127 -11.95 -8.23 5.56
CA PRO A 1127 -11.36 -8.52 6.87
C PRO A 1127 -12.17 -9.41 7.84
N VAL A 1128 -11.49 -10.37 8.46
CA VAL A 1128 -11.84 -10.86 9.81
C VAL A 1128 -11.03 -10.13 10.91
N PHE A 1129 -9.86 -9.57 10.57
CA PHE A 1129 -8.98 -8.90 11.55
C PHE A 1129 -9.51 -7.55 12.08
N PHE A 1130 -10.26 -6.78 11.27
CA PHE A 1130 -10.81 -5.48 11.71
C PHE A 1130 -11.83 -5.61 12.86
N MET A 1131 -12.60 -6.70 12.91
CA MET A 1131 -13.58 -6.95 13.98
C MET A 1131 -12.91 -7.08 15.36
N MET A 1132 -11.69 -7.64 15.46
CA MET A 1132 -10.99 -7.69 16.75
C MET A 1132 -10.41 -6.34 17.17
N MET A 1133 -9.89 -5.52 16.24
CA MET A 1133 -9.42 -4.17 16.59
C MET A 1133 -10.56 -3.27 17.08
N VAL A 1134 -11.72 -3.28 16.42
CA VAL A 1134 -12.89 -2.46 16.83
C VAL A 1134 -13.36 -2.84 18.24
N PHE A 1135 -13.32 -4.13 18.63
CA PHE A 1135 -13.62 -4.54 20.01
C PHE A 1135 -12.55 -4.09 21.03
N VAL A 1136 -11.27 -4.04 20.67
CA VAL A 1136 -10.19 -3.58 21.57
C VAL A 1136 -10.22 -2.04 21.74
N VAL A 1137 -10.43 -1.30 20.65
CA VAL A 1137 -10.55 0.18 20.67
C VAL A 1137 -11.84 0.59 21.42
N GLY A 1138 -12.97 -0.06 21.15
CA GLY A 1138 -14.23 0.18 21.84
C GLY A 1138 -14.19 -0.13 23.35
N TYR A 1139 -13.38 -1.11 23.78
CA TYR A 1139 -13.19 -1.40 25.20
C TYR A 1139 -12.29 -0.37 25.90
N ARG A 1140 -11.27 0.17 25.22
CA ARG A 1140 -10.43 1.27 25.76
C ARG A 1140 -11.23 2.55 25.96
N HIS A 1141 -12.08 2.94 25.02
CA HIS A 1141 -12.87 4.19 25.13
C HIS A 1141 -13.86 4.22 26.30
N ARG A 1142 -14.39 3.07 26.74
CA ARG A 1142 -15.30 3.00 27.90
C ARG A 1142 -14.62 3.11 29.26
N SER A 1143 -13.28 3.15 29.32
CA SER A 1143 -12.52 3.21 30.58
C SER A 1143 -12.27 4.63 31.12
N ARG A 1144 -12.50 5.68 30.31
CA ARG A 1144 -12.32 7.09 30.69
C ARG A 1144 -13.66 7.81 30.83
N ARG A 1145 -14.33 7.62 31.98
CA ARG A 1145 -15.29 8.60 32.52
C ARG A 1145 -14.66 9.29 33.72
N PRO A 1146 -14.81 10.62 33.89
CA PRO A 1146 -14.40 11.30 35.12
C PRO A 1146 -15.12 10.70 36.33
N ARG A 1147 -14.39 10.53 37.44
CA ARG A 1147 -15.00 10.40 38.76
C ARG A 1147 -15.27 11.81 39.28
N ASP A 1148 -16.54 12.20 39.31
CA ASP A 1148 -16.95 13.33 40.14
C ASP A 1148 -16.55 13.06 41.59
N LYS A 1149 -15.93 14.06 42.22
CA LYS A 1149 -15.66 14.06 43.65
C LYS A 1149 -16.83 14.73 44.38
N SER A 1150 -17.40 13.99 45.32
CA SER A 1150 -17.67 14.51 46.67
C SER A 1150 -16.39 14.45 47.48
#